data_AF-A0A166S4H7-F1
#
_entry.id   AF-A0A166S4H7-F1
#
_cell.length_a   1.000
_cell.length_b   1.000
_cell.length_c   1.000
_cell.angle_alpha   90.00
_cell.angle_beta   90.00
_cell.angle_gamma   90.00
#
_symmetry.space_group_name_H-M   'P 1'
#
loop_
_entity.id
_entity.type
_entity.pdbx_description
1 polymer ?
#
loop_
_entity_poly.entity_id
_entity_poly.type
_entity_poly.pdbx_seq_one_letter_code
_entity_poly.pdbx_strand_id
1 'polypeptide(L)'
;MVRSSAYKAIAAASLFSQLSFAAITACPHNEAVWETPIGVKYTVCPGSDYQLGGGSLQLVRDVQSTLECVQICDRDARCDRAVYDKVNKMCHVKNSKNAMNWAADDRFDAIRMTNDFPEGTFLATCPFDEAAYRVPKTNADYRVCLNTDYTGPSAKMVNGVTTIQSCAELCSTTQGCKKSVFDHINNVCHIKAAEPQSSLFWVQNKQFSTIHVAERLNPAVQGRWGDLIRLPVIPVAAYIVPSYPEPSRLLFFSSWGKDAFGGASGMTQYGDYNFATGALSQRTVTNTHHDMFCPGISQLEDGRIIIQGGSDAEAVSIYDPATNEFTRGPDMKVARGYQTSCTLSNGKVFTIGGAYSGKREGKNGEVYDPVADAWTYLPGADVKPILTNDHEGIWREDNHAWLFGWKNGSVFQAGPGKDQHWFGIEGTGSITKAATRDTDDAMCGIWVMYDAVAGKILSAGGSPDYTDSVATRRAHVTTIGEPKTPSKVERVADMAFPRGFANAVVLPDGQVLVTGGQRKSMVFTNTDGILVAELFNPETRTWKQMAPMAVPRNYHSVSILMPDATVFTGGGGLCYLATIGASSARCDKTVDHADGEIFEPPYLFNADGSRAARPVISAIGAEPVKAGATLKFTVEGVEGKGKVTLIRTGSVTHSVNSDQRRIPISDVQVNGKEYSAKLPSDYGILLPGYYYLFVSTPQGTPSIAKTVHVIL
;
A
#
# COMPACT_ATOMS: atom_id res chain seq x y z
N MET A 1 42.53 -56.12 47.67
CA MET A 1 43.97 -55.91 47.39
C MET A 1 44.12 -54.79 46.39
N VAL A 2 44.83 -53.72 46.79
CA VAL A 2 45.79 -52.94 45.98
C VAL A 2 45.33 -52.34 44.64
N ARG A 3 45.53 -51.01 44.54
CA ARG A 3 45.61 -50.09 43.36
C ARG A 3 44.39 -49.19 43.16
N SER A 4 44.45 -47.92 43.58
CA SER A 4 45.20 -46.76 43.05
C SER A 4 44.51 -46.18 41.80
N SER A 5 44.41 -44.87 41.58
CA SER A 5 45.32 -43.79 41.96
C SER A 5 44.58 -42.45 41.90
N ALA A 6 44.68 -41.62 42.94
CA ALA A 6 44.33 -40.20 42.88
C ALA A 6 45.61 -39.40 42.57
N TYR A 7 45.68 -38.80 41.38
CA TYR A 7 46.69 -37.80 41.06
C TYR A 7 46.06 -36.40 41.22
N LYS A 8 46.60 -35.64 42.18
CA LYS A 8 46.44 -34.18 42.24
C LYS A 8 47.33 -33.57 41.15
N ALA A 9 46.75 -32.81 40.24
CA ALA A 9 47.47 -31.88 39.37
C ALA A 9 47.01 -30.46 39.71
N ILE A 10 47.98 -29.63 40.09
CA ILE A 10 47.85 -28.19 40.32
C ILE A 10 47.73 -27.54 38.94
N ALA A 11 46.60 -26.88 38.66
CA ALA A 11 46.45 -26.02 37.49
C ALA A 11 46.41 -24.56 37.99
N ALA A 12 47.47 -23.81 37.64
CA ALA A 12 47.50 -22.37 37.76
C ALA A 12 46.50 -21.78 36.77
N ALA A 13 45.42 -21.17 37.26
CA ALA A 13 44.52 -20.38 36.46
C ALA A 13 45.13 -18.99 36.25
N SER A 14 45.64 -18.73 35.05
CA SER A 14 45.88 -17.38 34.56
C SER A 14 44.52 -16.71 34.33
N LEU A 15 44.13 -15.81 35.24
CA LEU A 15 43.03 -14.87 35.01
C LEU A 15 43.42 -13.94 33.84
N PHE A 16 42.89 -14.20 32.65
CA PHE A 16 42.66 -13.12 31.69
C PHE A 16 41.42 -12.36 32.17
N SER A 17 41.63 -11.16 32.69
CA SER A 17 40.55 -10.20 32.94
C SER A 17 39.93 -9.81 31.60
N GLN A 18 38.84 -10.47 31.20
CA GLN A 18 37.92 -9.90 30.21
C GLN A 18 37.25 -8.69 30.87
N LEU A 19 37.78 -7.49 30.60
CA LEU A 19 37.07 -6.24 30.80
C LEU A 19 35.81 -6.29 29.93
N SER A 20 34.67 -6.61 30.54
CA SER A 20 33.37 -6.47 29.91
C SER A 20 33.04 -4.97 29.84
N PHE A 21 33.36 -4.32 28.72
CA PHE A 21 32.84 -2.99 28.44
C PHE A 21 31.32 -3.07 28.27
N ALA A 22 30.58 -2.20 28.96
CA ALA A 22 29.13 -2.15 28.85
C ALA A 22 28.74 -1.62 27.46
N ALA A 23 27.81 -2.31 26.79
CA ALA A 23 27.27 -1.84 25.52
C ALA A 23 26.48 -0.53 25.75
N ILE A 24 26.71 0.46 24.89
CA ILE A 24 26.01 1.75 24.93
C ILE A 24 24.85 1.76 23.94
N THR A 25 23.81 2.52 24.25
CA THR A 25 22.62 2.72 23.40
C THR A 25 22.53 4.14 22.84
N ALA A 26 23.43 5.04 23.26
CA ALA A 26 23.53 6.41 22.80
C ALA A 26 25.00 6.84 22.78
N CYS A 27 25.33 7.82 21.93
CA CYS A 27 26.69 8.32 21.80
C CYS A 27 27.12 9.02 23.11
N PRO A 28 28.34 8.78 23.63
CA PRO A 28 28.81 9.46 24.84
C PRO A 28 29.06 10.96 24.63
N HIS A 29 29.16 11.40 23.37
CA HIS A 29 29.34 12.80 22.98
C HIS A 29 28.33 13.21 21.91
N ASN A 30 28.31 14.50 21.56
CA ASN A 30 27.48 14.98 20.46
C ASN A 30 27.90 14.32 19.15
N GLU A 31 26.93 13.74 18.45
CA GLU A 31 27.16 13.17 17.14
C GLU A 31 27.40 14.28 16.11
N ALA A 32 28.34 14.06 15.19
CA ALA A 32 28.58 14.92 14.05
C ALA A 32 28.12 14.20 12.77
N VAL A 33 27.41 14.90 11.89
CA VAL A 33 27.01 14.37 10.59
C VAL A 33 27.90 14.99 9.52
N TRP A 34 28.49 14.14 8.68
CA TRP A 34 29.21 14.54 7.49
C TRP A 34 28.46 14.09 6.25
N GLU A 35 28.37 14.96 5.25
CA GLU A 35 27.68 14.72 3.99
C GLU A 35 28.68 14.80 2.83
N THR A 36 28.68 13.80 1.96
CA THR A 36 29.52 13.78 0.75
C THR A 36 28.99 14.78 -0.27
N PRO A 37 29.79 15.17 -1.29
CA PRO A 37 29.31 16.03 -2.38
C PRO A 37 28.11 15.48 -3.17
N ILE A 38 27.82 14.18 -3.07
CA ILE A 38 26.68 13.53 -3.74
C ILE A 38 25.50 13.25 -2.79
N GLY A 39 25.58 13.66 -1.52
CA GLY A 39 24.49 13.55 -0.54
C GLY A 39 24.50 12.32 0.38
N VAL A 40 25.57 11.50 0.37
CA VAL A 40 25.70 10.36 1.30
C VAL A 40 26.06 10.88 2.69
N LYS A 41 25.37 10.42 3.73
CA LYS A 41 25.54 10.89 5.11
C LYS A 41 26.22 9.85 5.98
N TYR A 42 27.19 10.30 6.78
CA TYR A 42 27.86 9.51 7.81
C TYR A 42 27.76 10.21 9.15
N THR A 43 27.27 9.50 10.16
CA THR A 43 27.27 9.96 11.55
C THR A 43 28.52 9.45 12.25
N VAL A 44 29.26 10.39 12.82
CA VAL A 44 30.41 10.15 13.69
C VAL A 44 29.96 10.28 15.13
N CYS A 45 30.27 9.27 15.93
CA CYS A 45 30.12 9.30 17.37
C CYS A 45 31.51 9.30 18.03
N PRO A 46 32.00 10.48 18.46
CA PRO A 46 33.29 10.58 19.14
C PRO A 46 33.32 9.77 20.43
N GLY A 47 34.48 9.19 20.73
CA GLY A 47 34.70 8.44 21.98
C GLY A 47 33.93 7.12 22.04
N SER A 48 33.79 6.42 20.91
CA SER A 48 33.13 5.12 20.85
C SER A 48 33.77 4.17 19.85
N ASP A 49 33.58 2.86 20.06
CA ASP A 49 34.06 1.77 19.19
C ASP A 49 32.95 0.73 18.97
N TYR A 50 33.14 -0.08 17.93
CA TYR A 50 32.44 -1.34 17.70
C TYR A 50 33.33 -2.52 18.12
N GLN A 51 33.08 -3.03 19.33
CA GLN A 51 33.82 -4.12 19.98
C GLN A 51 33.15 -5.50 19.78
N LEU A 52 33.86 -6.58 20.14
CA LEU A 52 33.36 -7.97 20.21
C LEU A 52 32.67 -8.50 18.93
N GLY A 53 33.43 -8.68 17.84
CA GLY A 53 33.02 -9.57 16.73
C GLY A 53 33.28 -9.09 15.30
N GLY A 54 33.58 -7.82 15.06
CA GLY A 54 33.85 -7.29 13.72
C GLY A 54 35.33 -7.27 13.38
N GLY A 55 35.84 -8.25 12.62
CA GLY A 55 37.13 -8.11 11.94
C GLY A 55 37.10 -6.87 11.04
N SER A 56 38.25 -6.20 10.88
CA SER A 56 38.36 -5.11 9.91
C SER A 56 38.43 -5.70 8.50
N LEU A 57 37.50 -5.32 7.61
CA LEU A 57 37.57 -5.64 6.18
C LEU A 57 38.80 -4.99 5.54
N GLN A 58 39.17 -3.82 6.05
CA GLN A 58 40.34 -3.06 5.66
C GLN A 58 40.86 -2.29 6.88
N LEU A 59 42.18 -2.21 6.99
CA LEU A 59 42.86 -1.40 7.99
C LEU A 59 43.81 -0.47 7.25
N VAL A 60 43.53 0.82 7.31
CA VAL A 60 44.32 1.88 6.67
C VAL A 60 45.11 2.61 7.74
N ARG A 61 46.42 2.75 7.54
CA ARG A 61 47.33 3.45 8.45
C ARG A 61 47.54 4.90 8.00
N ASP A 62 48.21 5.68 8.84
CA ASP A 62 48.60 7.08 8.60
C ASP A 62 47.40 8.01 8.37
N VAL A 63 46.23 7.64 8.90
CA VAL A 63 44.99 8.40 8.81
C VAL A 63 45.02 9.51 9.87
N GLN A 64 44.95 10.76 9.44
CA GLN A 64 45.20 11.93 10.29
C GLN A 64 43.97 12.37 11.08
N SER A 65 42.77 12.02 10.61
CA SER A 65 41.52 12.49 11.22
C SER A 65 40.35 11.51 11.05
N THR A 66 39.32 11.71 11.87
CA THR A 66 38.05 11.00 11.75
C THR A 66 37.40 11.24 10.39
N LEU A 67 37.48 12.47 9.86
CA LEU A 67 36.97 12.82 8.54
C LEU A 67 37.67 12.04 7.42
N GLU A 68 38.98 11.86 7.51
CA GLU A 68 39.71 11.05 6.53
C GLU A 68 39.28 9.57 6.60
N CYS A 69 39.01 9.05 7.80
CA CYS A 69 38.44 7.71 7.97
C CYS A 69 37.02 7.60 7.40
N VAL A 70 36.20 8.65 7.52
CA VAL A 70 34.89 8.72 6.85
C VAL A 70 35.06 8.66 5.32
N GLN A 71 36.01 9.41 4.75
CA GLN A 71 36.30 9.36 3.30
C GLN A 71 36.88 8.01 2.84
N ILE A 72 37.61 7.30 3.70
CA ILE A 72 38.05 5.92 3.44
C ILE A 72 36.84 4.99 3.40
N CYS A 73 35.93 5.10 4.38
CA CYS A 73 34.68 4.34 4.39
C CYS A 73 33.84 4.63 3.15
N ASP A 74 33.72 5.89 2.73
CA ASP A 74 32.94 6.28 1.56
C ASP A 74 33.44 5.66 0.26
N ARG A 75 34.76 5.59 0.09
CA ARG A 75 35.40 4.95 -1.07
C ARG A 75 35.27 3.42 -1.08
N ASP A 76 35.04 2.78 0.07
CA ASP A 76 34.82 1.33 0.15
C ASP A 76 33.32 1.03 0.09
N ALA A 77 32.88 0.44 -1.02
CA ALA A 77 31.49 0.04 -1.26
C ALA A 77 30.96 -0.98 -0.23
N ARG A 78 31.84 -1.64 0.53
CA ARG A 78 31.49 -2.58 1.62
C ARG A 78 31.27 -1.88 2.96
N CYS A 79 31.68 -0.63 3.10
CA CYS A 79 31.71 0.06 4.38
C CYS A 79 30.40 0.78 4.68
N ASP A 80 29.61 0.24 5.60
CA ASP A 80 28.53 0.95 6.30
C ASP A 80 28.97 1.39 7.70
N ARG A 81 30.03 0.78 8.25
CA ARG A 81 30.61 1.11 9.57
C ARG A 81 32.12 1.14 9.53
N ALA A 82 32.71 2.13 10.17
CA ALA A 82 34.15 2.23 10.38
C ALA A 82 34.46 2.74 11.80
N VAL A 83 35.72 2.61 12.22
CA VAL A 83 36.21 3.18 13.48
C VAL A 83 37.56 3.81 13.25
N TYR A 84 37.71 5.06 13.67
CA TYR A 84 38.98 5.77 13.66
C TYR A 84 39.70 5.58 15.01
N ASP A 85 40.91 5.00 14.98
CA ASP A 85 41.81 4.90 16.12
C ASP A 85 42.66 6.18 16.22
N LYS A 86 42.28 7.08 17.13
CA LYS A 86 42.93 8.39 17.29
C LYS A 86 44.39 8.28 17.75
N VAL A 87 44.73 7.20 18.45
CA VAL A 87 46.06 6.96 19.02
C VAL A 87 47.00 6.42 17.95
N ASN A 88 46.60 5.35 17.25
CA ASN A 88 47.47 4.74 16.24
C ASN A 88 47.34 5.38 14.85
N LYS A 89 46.44 6.36 14.67
CA LYS A 89 46.20 7.02 13.37
C LYS A 89 45.79 6.00 12.31
N MET A 90 44.83 5.15 12.65
CA MET A 90 44.35 4.07 11.77
C MET A 90 42.84 4.14 11.57
N CYS A 91 42.38 3.83 10.36
CA CYS A 91 40.98 3.64 10.04
C CYS A 91 40.68 2.15 9.90
N HIS A 92 39.75 1.66 10.70
CA HIS A 92 39.24 0.29 10.65
C HIS A 92 37.90 0.28 9.93
N VAL A 93 37.89 -0.15 8.67
CA VAL A 93 36.63 -0.45 7.96
C VAL A 93 36.09 -1.75 8.53
N LYS A 94 34.94 -1.71 9.22
CA LYS A 94 34.42 -2.86 9.97
C LYS A 94 33.57 -3.75 9.06
N ASN A 95 33.57 -5.05 9.34
CA ASN A 95 32.63 -5.97 8.71
C ASN A 95 31.30 -5.99 9.45
N SER A 96 30.30 -5.28 8.94
CA SER A 96 28.94 -5.22 9.52
C SER A 96 28.15 -6.51 9.44
N LYS A 97 28.58 -7.50 8.64
CA LYS A 97 27.96 -8.83 8.65
C LYS A 97 28.19 -9.57 9.97
N ASN A 98 29.17 -9.14 10.76
CA ASN A 98 29.41 -9.70 12.08
C ASN A 98 28.67 -8.87 13.13
N ALA A 99 28.14 -9.56 14.14
CA ALA A 99 27.62 -8.89 15.33
C ALA A 99 28.73 -8.03 15.97
N MET A 100 28.38 -6.80 16.34
CA MET A 100 29.28 -5.85 16.98
C MET A 100 28.55 -5.16 18.12
N ASN A 101 29.22 -5.04 19.26
CA ASN A 101 28.74 -4.27 20.39
C ASN A 101 29.27 -2.84 20.30
N TRP A 102 28.36 -1.87 20.30
CA TRP A 102 28.74 -0.47 20.41
C TRP A 102 29.13 -0.17 21.85
N ALA A 103 30.31 0.38 22.08
CA ALA A 103 30.87 0.65 23.40
C ALA A 103 31.48 2.05 23.46
N ALA A 104 31.43 2.68 24.64
CA ALA A 104 32.16 3.92 24.89
C ALA A 104 33.66 3.62 25.02
N ASP A 105 34.48 4.33 24.26
CA ASP A 105 35.94 4.25 24.29
C ASP A 105 36.54 5.52 23.68
N ASP A 106 37.10 6.38 24.55
CA ASP A 106 37.65 7.68 24.17
C ASP A 106 38.84 7.60 23.20
N ARG A 107 39.43 6.43 23.01
CA ARG A 107 40.48 6.23 22.01
C ARG A 107 39.94 6.25 20.59
N PHE A 108 38.69 5.89 20.39
CA PHE A 108 38.11 5.64 19.09
C PHE A 108 37.00 6.62 18.76
N ASP A 109 36.72 6.79 17.47
CA ASP A 109 35.49 7.42 16.99
C ASP A 109 34.77 6.46 16.04
N ALA A 110 33.55 6.05 16.40
CA ALA A 110 32.73 5.18 15.57
C ALA A 110 32.06 5.99 14.46
N ILE A 111 32.06 5.43 13.26
CA ILE A 111 31.49 6.01 12.05
C ILE A 111 30.43 5.03 11.55
N ARG A 112 29.24 5.55 11.23
CA ARG A 112 28.16 4.77 10.63
C ARG A 112 27.52 5.54 9.49
N MET A 113 27.20 4.86 8.39
CA MET A 113 26.38 5.39 7.33
C MET A 113 24.96 5.63 7.86
N THR A 114 24.42 6.81 7.60
CA THR A 114 23.14 7.31 8.12
C THR A 114 22.45 8.17 7.07
N ASN A 115 22.41 7.66 5.83
CA ASN A 115 21.58 8.22 4.77
C ASN A 115 20.14 8.38 5.26
N ASP A 116 19.42 9.32 4.65
CA ASP A 116 18.02 9.58 4.98
C ASP A 116 17.14 8.33 4.81
N PHE A 117 17.56 7.40 3.94
CA PHE A 117 16.98 6.06 3.81
C PHE A 117 17.99 4.97 4.20
N PRO A 118 17.56 3.93 4.96
CA PRO A 118 18.38 2.75 5.21
C PRO A 118 18.75 1.98 3.94
N GLU A 119 19.84 1.21 3.99
CA GLU A 119 20.18 0.24 2.94
C GLU A 119 19.04 -0.77 2.72
N GLY A 120 18.78 -1.11 1.46
CA GLY A 120 17.68 -1.98 1.04
C GLY A 120 16.33 -1.28 0.87
N THR A 121 16.24 0.02 1.20
CA THR A 121 15.01 0.80 1.03
C THR A 121 14.66 0.96 -0.45
N PHE A 122 13.39 0.77 -0.81
CA PHE A 122 12.89 0.98 -2.17
C PHE A 122 12.86 2.46 -2.54
N LEU A 123 13.08 2.78 -3.81
CA LEU A 123 13.26 4.13 -4.34
C LEU A 123 12.36 4.39 -5.54
N ALA A 124 11.76 5.59 -5.60
CA ALA A 124 11.09 6.11 -6.81
C ALA A 124 12.01 7.01 -7.64
N THR A 125 12.91 7.73 -6.98
CA THR A 125 13.90 8.64 -7.56
C THR A 125 15.28 8.37 -6.96
N CYS A 126 16.32 8.81 -7.67
CA CYS A 126 17.68 8.70 -7.15
C CYS A 126 17.79 9.56 -5.87
N PRO A 127 18.20 9.00 -4.72
CA PRO A 127 18.36 9.76 -3.48
C PRO A 127 19.63 10.64 -3.48
N PHE A 128 20.44 10.55 -4.53
CA PHE A 128 21.71 11.24 -4.71
C PHE A 128 21.72 12.01 -6.03
N ASP A 129 22.71 12.88 -6.21
CA ASP A 129 22.88 13.59 -7.48
C ASP A 129 23.11 12.61 -8.64
N GLU A 130 22.18 12.62 -9.58
CA GLU A 130 22.19 11.70 -10.71
C GLU A 130 23.00 12.28 -11.87
N ALA A 131 24.02 11.53 -12.31
CA ALA A 131 24.91 11.96 -13.38
C ALA A 131 24.38 11.57 -14.76
N ALA A 132 24.37 12.51 -15.70
CA ALA A 132 24.19 12.19 -17.11
C ALA A 132 25.49 11.60 -17.68
N TYR A 133 25.39 10.48 -18.40
CA TYR A 133 26.52 9.86 -19.08
C TYR A 133 26.17 9.54 -20.53
N ARG A 134 26.91 10.12 -21.47
CA ARG A 134 26.80 9.82 -22.89
C ARG A 134 27.89 8.84 -23.29
N VAL A 135 27.49 7.68 -23.79
CA VAL A 135 28.42 6.65 -24.24
C VAL A 135 29.14 7.11 -25.51
N PRO A 136 30.48 7.30 -25.52
CA PRO A 136 31.18 7.88 -26.67
C PRO A 136 31.04 7.08 -27.97
N LYS A 137 30.96 5.75 -27.88
CA LYS A 137 30.91 4.85 -29.05
C LYS A 137 29.55 4.83 -29.75
N THR A 138 28.47 4.98 -28.99
CA THR A 138 27.09 4.80 -29.50
C THR A 138 26.26 6.08 -29.46
N ASN A 139 26.78 7.15 -28.83
CA ASN A 139 26.03 8.38 -28.56
C ASN A 139 24.74 8.17 -27.76
N ALA A 140 24.61 7.04 -27.06
CA ALA A 140 23.48 6.74 -26.20
C ALA A 140 23.61 7.51 -24.88
N ASP A 141 22.55 8.22 -24.50
CA ASP A 141 22.48 8.98 -23.24
C ASP A 141 21.86 8.11 -22.14
N TYR A 142 22.55 8.04 -21.01
CA TYR A 142 22.12 7.33 -19.80
C TYR A 142 22.14 8.27 -18.60
N ARG A 143 21.42 7.85 -17.57
CA ARG A 143 21.48 8.38 -16.22
C ARG A 143 22.14 7.36 -15.31
N VAL A 144 22.99 7.84 -14.41
CA VAL A 144 23.72 7.01 -13.45
C VAL A 144 23.35 7.48 -12.06
N CYS A 145 22.77 6.58 -11.27
CA CYS A 145 22.51 6.79 -9.87
C CYS A 145 23.42 5.91 -9.03
N LEU A 146 24.29 6.55 -8.26
CA LEU A 146 25.24 5.86 -7.39
C LEU A 146 24.53 5.22 -6.19
N ASN A 147 25.17 4.24 -5.56
CA ASN A 147 24.69 3.58 -4.34
C ASN A 147 23.24 3.05 -4.44
N THR A 148 22.89 2.47 -5.58
CA THR A 148 21.57 1.89 -5.83
C THR A 148 21.67 0.62 -6.67
N ASP A 149 20.68 -0.26 -6.53
CA ASP A 149 20.53 -1.51 -7.30
C ASP A 149 19.14 -1.61 -7.95
N TYR A 150 19.07 -2.24 -9.12
CA TYR A 150 17.82 -2.79 -9.65
C TYR A 150 17.76 -4.29 -9.34
N THR A 151 17.00 -4.63 -8.31
CA THR A 151 16.71 -6.03 -7.97
C THR A 151 15.79 -6.68 -9.01
N GLY A 152 15.81 -8.02 -9.09
CA GLY A 152 15.07 -8.79 -10.09
C GLY A 152 15.98 -9.44 -11.14
N PRO A 153 15.40 -10.13 -12.14
CA PRO A 153 16.16 -10.96 -13.07
C PRO A 153 17.11 -10.15 -13.96
N SER A 154 18.28 -10.74 -14.23
CA SER A 154 19.25 -10.21 -15.20
C SER A 154 19.15 -11.03 -16.49
N ALA A 155 19.00 -10.35 -17.63
CA ALA A 155 19.07 -11.00 -18.95
C ALA A 155 20.50 -11.49 -19.25
N LYS A 156 21.51 -10.78 -18.74
CA LYS A 156 22.93 -11.13 -18.90
C LYS A 156 23.74 -10.61 -17.72
N MET A 157 24.75 -11.37 -17.30
CA MET A 157 25.77 -10.94 -16.34
C MET A 157 27.13 -11.07 -16.98
N VAL A 158 27.96 -10.01 -16.91
CA VAL A 158 29.29 -9.98 -17.51
C VAL A 158 30.32 -9.66 -16.45
N ASN A 159 31.21 -10.61 -16.19
CA ASN A 159 32.31 -10.49 -15.24
C ASN A 159 33.48 -9.69 -15.83
N GLY A 160 34.34 -9.15 -14.96
CA GLY A 160 35.54 -8.42 -15.35
C GLY A 160 35.27 -7.00 -15.87
N VAL A 161 34.07 -6.48 -15.63
CA VAL A 161 33.73 -5.08 -15.92
C VAL A 161 34.15 -4.26 -14.71
N THR A 162 35.11 -3.36 -14.89
CA THR A 162 35.79 -2.67 -13.77
C THR A 162 35.35 -1.22 -13.57
N THR A 163 34.50 -0.68 -14.45
CA THR A 163 34.02 0.70 -14.35
C THR A 163 32.53 0.82 -14.70
N ILE A 164 31.86 1.81 -14.12
CA ILE A 164 30.48 2.17 -14.48
C ILE A 164 30.37 2.46 -15.98
N GLN A 165 31.35 3.18 -16.54
CA GLN A 165 31.39 3.57 -17.95
C GLN A 165 31.43 2.35 -18.88
N SER A 166 32.23 1.33 -18.54
CA SER A 166 32.28 0.09 -19.33
C SER A 166 30.99 -0.74 -19.21
N CYS A 167 30.30 -0.66 -18.07
CA CYS A 167 28.96 -1.25 -17.93
C CYS A 167 27.90 -0.51 -18.77
N ALA A 168 27.94 0.83 -18.82
CA ALA A 168 27.08 1.62 -19.70
C ALA A 168 27.35 1.34 -21.19
N GLU A 169 28.63 1.22 -21.59
CA GLU A 169 29.02 0.80 -22.94
C GLU A 169 28.43 -0.58 -23.30
N LEU A 170 28.51 -1.54 -22.38
CA LEU A 170 27.94 -2.86 -22.56
C LEU A 170 26.41 -2.81 -22.72
N CYS A 171 25.71 -2.01 -21.92
CA CYS A 171 24.28 -1.80 -22.07
C CYS A 171 23.96 -1.20 -23.45
N SER A 172 24.69 -0.17 -23.89
CA SER A 172 24.44 0.50 -25.17
C SER A 172 24.61 -0.38 -26.41
N THR A 173 25.38 -1.46 -26.29
CA THR A 173 25.61 -2.44 -27.37
C THR A 173 24.77 -3.70 -27.21
N THR A 174 24.05 -3.85 -26.10
CA THR A 174 23.15 -4.97 -25.85
C THR A 174 21.73 -4.61 -26.29
N GLN A 175 21.20 -5.36 -27.25
CA GLN A 175 19.87 -5.12 -27.80
C GLN A 175 18.80 -5.12 -26.69
N GLY A 176 18.00 -4.05 -26.64
CA GLY A 176 16.90 -3.91 -25.68
C GLY A 176 17.32 -3.53 -24.25
N CYS A 177 18.61 -3.26 -23.98
CA CYS A 177 19.04 -2.82 -22.66
C CYS A 177 18.52 -1.41 -22.34
N LYS A 178 17.60 -1.33 -21.38
CA LYS A 178 17.13 -0.06 -20.81
C LYS A 178 17.71 0.23 -19.43
N LYS A 179 18.04 -0.82 -18.67
CA LYS A 179 18.56 -0.76 -17.29
C LYS A 179 19.72 -1.75 -17.13
N SER A 180 20.77 -1.31 -16.45
CA SER A 180 21.89 -2.16 -16.02
C SER A 180 22.38 -1.76 -14.63
N VAL A 181 23.08 -2.66 -13.96
CA VAL A 181 23.65 -2.46 -12.62
C VAL A 181 25.13 -2.79 -12.66
N PHE A 182 25.96 -1.89 -12.14
CA PHE A 182 27.38 -2.10 -11.92
C PHE A 182 27.63 -2.54 -10.47
N ASP A 183 28.29 -3.68 -10.28
CA ASP A 183 28.72 -4.21 -8.97
C ASP A 183 30.15 -3.77 -8.66
N HIS A 184 30.30 -2.84 -7.71
CA HIS A 184 31.58 -2.26 -7.32
C HIS A 184 32.52 -3.25 -6.63
N ILE A 185 31.98 -4.31 -6.02
CA ILE A 185 32.75 -5.29 -5.25
C ILE A 185 33.23 -6.40 -6.17
N ASN A 186 32.33 -6.92 -7.02
CA ASN A 186 32.62 -8.13 -7.80
C ASN A 186 33.08 -7.84 -9.23
N ASN A 187 33.09 -6.58 -9.67
CA ASN A 187 33.42 -6.18 -11.04
C ASN A 187 32.52 -6.89 -12.08
N VAL A 188 31.21 -6.83 -11.84
CA VAL A 188 30.18 -7.44 -12.68
C VAL A 188 29.24 -6.37 -13.21
N CYS A 189 28.88 -6.45 -14.48
CA CYS A 189 27.79 -5.67 -15.06
C CYS A 189 26.57 -6.59 -15.28
N HIS A 190 25.46 -6.24 -14.64
CA HIS A 190 24.18 -6.93 -14.77
C HIS A 190 23.31 -6.16 -15.77
N ILE A 191 23.04 -6.77 -16.93
CA ILE A 191 22.05 -6.26 -17.88
C ILE A 191 20.69 -6.79 -17.43
N LYS A 192 19.76 -5.90 -17.08
CA LYS A 192 18.47 -6.30 -16.52
C LYS A 192 17.53 -6.83 -17.59
N ALA A 193 16.63 -7.74 -17.20
CA ALA A 193 15.60 -8.26 -18.10
C ALA A 193 14.60 -7.16 -18.50
N ALA A 194 13.88 -7.38 -19.59
CA ALA A 194 12.95 -6.40 -20.13
C ALA A 194 11.68 -6.27 -19.27
N GLU A 195 11.32 -5.03 -18.94
CA GLU A 195 10.04 -4.68 -18.34
C GLU A 195 9.01 -4.37 -19.45
N PRO A 196 7.71 -4.68 -19.24
CA PRO A 196 7.08 -5.16 -18.01
C PRO A 196 6.94 -6.69 -17.92
N GLN A 197 7.68 -7.46 -18.71
CA GLN A 197 7.65 -8.93 -18.66
C GLN A 197 8.22 -9.44 -17.34
N SER A 198 9.34 -8.87 -16.91
CA SER A 198 9.85 -8.97 -15.52
C SER A 198 9.52 -7.73 -14.71
N SER A 199 9.56 -7.85 -13.40
CA SER A 199 9.50 -6.72 -12.46
C SER A 199 10.89 -6.42 -11.93
N LEU A 200 11.33 -5.16 -12.05
CA LEU A 200 12.59 -4.69 -11.48
C LEU A 200 12.31 -3.63 -10.43
N PHE A 201 12.96 -3.74 -9.27
CA PHE A 201 12.73 -2.79 -8.18
C PHE A 201 14.01 -2.02 -7.86
N TRP A 202 13.88 -0.70 -7.75
CA TRP A 202 15.00 0.17 -7.44
C TRP A 202 15.17 0.26 -5.93
N VAL A 203 16.37 -0.04 -5.43
CA VAL A 203 16.66 -0.03 -3.99
C VAL A 203 17.96 0.73 -3.71
N GLN A 204 18.06 1.34 -2.53
CA GLN A 204 19.32 1.90 -2.06
C GLN A 204 20.27 0.76 -1.69
N ASN A 205 21.46 0.76 -2.28
CA ASN A 205 22.47 -0.24 -2.01
C ASN A 205 23.88 0.27 -2.39
N LYS A 206 24.73 0.52 -1.40
CA LYS A 206 26.09 1.04 -1.59
C LYS A 206 26.99 0.15 -2.46
N GLN A 207 26.73 -1.16 -2.50
CA GLN A 207 27.52 -2.08 -3.32
C GLN A 207 27.38 -1.80 -4.82
N PHE A 208 26.29 -1.15 -5.25
CA PHE A 208 25.92 -1.08 -6.66
C PHE A 208 25.76 0.35 -7.18
N SER A 209 25.72 0.49 -8.49
CA SER A 209 25.21 1.69 -9.15
C SER A 209 24.33 1.33 -10.32
N THR A 210 23.19 2.00 -10.41
CA THR A 210 22.24 1.79 -11.51
C THR A 210 22.54 2.71 -12.67
N ILE A 211 22.33 2.19 -13.87
CA ILE A 211 22.50 2.89 -15.14
C ILE A 211 21.22 2.65 -15.93
N HIS A 212 20.54 3.71 -16.33
CA HIS A 212 19.27 3.56 -17.06
C HIS A 212 19.09 4.63 -18.12
N VAL A 213 18.31 4.30 -19.15
CA VAL A 213 17.85 5.28 -20.13
C VAL A 213 16.82 6.17 -19.48
N ALA A 214 16.90 7.49 -19.68
CA ALA A 214 15.87 8.41 -19.21
C ALA A 214 14.54 8.12 -19.94
N GLU A 215 13.61 7.43 -19.30
CA GLU A 215 12.28 7.18 -19.88
C GLU A 215 11.47 8.48 -19.89
N ARG A 216 11.09 8.92 -21.09
CA ARG A 216 10.17 10.06 -21.26
C ARG A 216 8.74 9.52 -21.38
N LEU A 217 8.06 9.40 -20.25
CA LEU A 217 6.64 9.09 -20.21
C LEU A 217 5.82 10.35 -20.53
N ASN A 218 4.78 10.22 -21.35
CA ASN A 218 3.83 11.31 -21.58
C ASN A 218 2.71 11.22 -20.54
N PRO A 219 2.62 12.16 -19.57
CA PRO A 219 1.63 12.07 -18.50
C PRO A 219 0.20 12.27 -19.02
N ALA A 220 -0.01 12.94 -20.15
CA ALA A 220 -1.32 13.05 -20.82
C ALA A 220 -1.82 11.72 -21.39
N VAL A 221 -0.94 10.72 -21.51
CA VAL A 221 -1.27 9.38 -22.00
C VAL A 221 -1.27 8.38 -20.86
N GLN A 222 -0.26 8.41 -20.00
CA GLN A 222 0.02 7.34 -19.03
C GLN A 222 -0.16 7.78 -17.57
N GLY A 223 -0.49 9.05 -17.32
CA GLY A 223 -0.46 9.64 -15.98
C GLY A 223 0.97 9.75 -15.44
N ARG A 224 1.09 10.11 -14.16
CA ARG A 224 2.38 10.28 -13.49
C ARG A 224 2.29 9.82 -12.04
N TRP A 225 3.29 9.07 -11.58
CA TRP A 225 3.49 8.80 -10.16
C TRP A 225 4.35 9.89 -9.54
N GLY A 226 3.99 10.31 -8.31
CA GLY A 226 4.87 11.08 -7.45
C GLY A 226 5.92 10.20 -6.76
N ASP A 227 6.76 10.83 -5.94
CA ASP A 227 7.73 10.13 -5.10
C ASP A 227 7.08 9.36 -3.94
N LEU A 228 7.90 8.55 -3.26
CA LEU A 228 7.51 7.78 -2.08
C LEU A 228 7.27 8.69 -0.87
N ILE A 229 6.07 8.59 -0.30
CA ILE A 229 5.69 9.15 0.99
C ILE A 229 6.02 8.10 2.05
N ARG A 230 7.02 8.35 2.90
CA ARG A 230 7.37 7.44 4.01
C ARG A 230 6.36 7.56 5.13
N LEU A 231 5.92 6.42 5.65
CA LEU A 231 4.85 6.35 6.65
C LEU A 231 5.34 5.72 7.96
N PRO A 232 4.80 6.14 9.11
CA PRO A 232 5.18 5.60 10.42
C PRO A 232 4.80 4.13 10.63
N VAL A 233 3.78 3.64 9.93
CA VAL A 233 3.27 2.27 9.97
C VAL A 233 2.92 1.81 8.56
N ILE A 234 2.91 0.50 8.31
CA ILE A 234 2.46 -0.05 7.01
C ILE A 234 0.94 0.19 6.86
N PRO A 235 0.47 0.91 5.82
CA PRO A 235 -0.96 1.18 5.61
C PRO A 235 -1.69 -0.05 5.06
N VAL A 236 -1.88 -1.08 5.89
CA VAL A 236 -2.58 -2.32 5.51
C VAL A 236 -4.09 -2.10 5.33
N ALA A 237 -4.62 -1.18 6.12
CA ALA A 237 -5.97 -0.68 5.98
C ALA A 237 -5.94 0.84 6.00
N ALA A 238 -6.81 1.48 5.21
CA ALA A 238 -6.87 2.93 5.14
C ALA A 238 -8.29 3.44 4.83
N TYR A 239 -8.62 4.63 5.29
CA TYR A 239 -9.88 5.30 4.97
C TYR A 239 -9.71 6.82 4.97
N ILE A 240 -10.49 7.47 4.10
CA ILE A 240 -10.54 8.93 4.05
C ILE A 240 -11.32 9.43 5.26
N VAL A 241 -10.78 10.41 5.98
CA VAL A 241 -11.50 11.07 7.08
C VAL A 241 -12.47 12.10 6.49
N PRO A 242 -13.79 11.94 6.63
CA PRO A 242 -14.74 12.93 6.17
C PRO A 242 -14.55 14.27 6.88
N SER A 243 -14.42 15.36 6.11
CA SER A 243 -14.37 16.73 6.63
C SER A 243 -14.85 17.74 5.60
N TYR A 244 -15.23 18.94 6.05
CA TYR A 244 -15.56 20.07 5.19
C TYR A 244 -14.41 21.10 5.16
N PRO A 245 -14.27 21.90 4.08
CA PRO A 245 -15.05 21.85 2.83
C PRO A 245 -14.71 20.66 1.92
N GLU A 246 -13.56 20.02 2.15
CA GLU A 246 -13.13 18.77 1.53
C GLU A 246 -12.32 17.95 2.54
N PRO A 247 -12.18 16.61 2.36
CA PRO A 247 -11.29 15.81 3.17
C PRO A 247 -9.84 16.26 3.03
N SER A 248 -9.07 16.17 4.12
CA SER A 248 -7.63 16.52 4.12
C SER A 248 -6.74 15.44 4.73
N ARG A 249 -7.34 14.39 5.29
CA ARG A 249 -6.62 13.36 6.06
C ARG A 249 -6.97 11.95 5.59
N LEU A 250 -5.93 11.12 5.51
CA LEU A 250 -6.00 9.69 5.31
C LEU A 250 -5.55 9.03 6.63
N LEU A 251 -6.46 8.34 7.31
CA LEU A 251 -6.09 7.46 8.41
C LEU A 251 -5.78 6.09 7.86
N PHE A 252 -4.75 5.47 8.40
CA PHE A 252 -4.32 4.13 8.01
C PHE A 252 -3.76 3.39 9.22
N PHE A 253 -3.81 2.07 9.18
CA PHE A 253 -3.40 1.24 10.30
C PHE A 253 -2.85 -0.11 9.87
N SER A 254 -2.16 -0.73 10.82
CA SER A 254 -1.56 -2.07 10.70
C SER A 254 -2.20 -3.03 11.70
N SER A 255 -1.48 -3.41 12.75
CA SER A 255 -1.94 -4.29 13.84
C SER A 255 -1.38 -3.76 15.17
N TRP A 256 -1.10 -4.61 16.15
CA TRP A 256 -0.38 -4.21 17.36
C TRP A 256 1.03 -3.68 17.10
N GLY A 257 1.67 -4.16 16.04
CA GLY A 257 2.99 -3.70 15.59
C GLY A 257 2.86 -2.87 14.31
N LYS A 258 3.79 -1.92 14.13
CA LYS A 258 3.85 -1.07 12.92
C LYS A 258 4.11 -1.86 11.63
N ASP A 259 4.78 -3.01 11.78
CA ASP A 259 5.30 -3.89 10.73
C ASP A 259 5.08 -5.38 11.09
N ALA A 260 4.25 -5.67 12.10
CA ALA A 260 4.00 -7.02 12.58
C ALA A 260 2.58 -7.20 13.09
N PHE A 261 2.08 -8.42 12.98
CA PHE A 261 0.78 -8.85 13.47
C PHE A 261 0.86 -10.20 14.18
N GLY A 262 -0.23 -10.61 14.81
CA GLY A 262 -0.34 -11.87 15.54
C GLY A 262 -1.78 -12.18 15.90
N GLY A 263 -2.01 -12.70 17.10
CA GLY A 263 -3.37 -12.87 17.64
C GLY A 263 -3.97 -11.58 18.20
N ALA A 264 -5.09 -11.74 18.91
CA ALA A 264 -5.74 -10.72 19.72
C ALA A 264 -4.74 -9.99 20.64
N SER A 265 -4.77 -8.66 20.65
CA SER A 265 -3.82 -7.84 21.41
C SER A 265 -4.46 -6.65 22.10
N GLY A 266 -5.69 -6.28 21.70
CA GLY A 266 -6.40 -5.12 22.21
C GLY A 266 -5.82 -3.77 21.76
N MET A 267 -4.87 -3.74 20.82
CA MET A 267 -4.20 -2.51 20.38
C MET A 267 -3.97 -2.44 18.88
N THR A 268 -4.07 -1.23 18.31
CA THR A 268 -3.80 -0.98 16.90
C THR A 268 -2.89 0.23 16.71
N GLN A 269 -1.84 0.09 15.90
CA GLN A 269 -0.99 1.20 15.45
C GLN A 269 -1.65 1.91 14.27
N TYR A 270 -1.87 3.22 14.42
CA TYR A 270 -2.42 4.11 13.40
C TYR A 270 -1.38 5.13 12.96
N GLY A 271 -1.39 5.42 11.66
CA GLY A 271 -0.83 6.62 11.08
C GLY A 271 -1.93 7.56 10.58
N ASP A 272 -1.58 8.85 10.52
CA ASP A 272 -2.45 9.93 10.06
C ASP A 272 -1.67 10.81 9.10
N TYR A 273 -2.08 10.78 7.82
CA TYR A 273 -1.48 11.56 6.76
C TYR A 273 -2.41 12.69 6.34
N ASN A 274 -2.03 13.92 6.71
CA ASN A 274 -2.64 15.12 6.16
C ASN A 274 -2.06 15.41 4.79
N PHE A 275 -2.74 14.98 3.74
CA PHE A 275 -2.28 15.13 2.36
C PHE A 275 -2.40 16.56 1.82
N ALA A 276 -3.09 17.46 2.52
CA ALA A 276 -3.12 18.87 2.16
C ALA A 276 -1.84 19.61 2.58
N THR A 277 -1.22 19.21 3.70
CA THR A 277 -0.02 19.87 4.26
C THR A 277 1.25 19.02 4.19
N GLY A 278 1.12 17.71 3.94
CA GLY A 278 2.21 16.75 4.05
C GLY A 278 2.49 16.25 5.47
N ALA A 279 1.74 16.71 6.48
CA ALA A 279 1.98 16.35 7.88
C ALA A 279 1.65 14.87 8.15
N LEU A 280 2.51 14.21 8.90
CA LEU A 280 2.37 12.82 9.33
C LEU A 280 2.42 12.73 10.85
N SER A 281 1.53 11.92 11.42
CA SER A 281 1.57 11.55 12.83
C SER A 281 1.18 10.09 13.03
N GLN A 282 1.37 9.58 14.24
CA GLN A 282 1.02 8.21 14.61
C GLN A 282 0.40 8.15 16.02
N ARG A 283 -0.39 7.12 16.28
CA ARG A 283 -0.94 6.82 17.61
C ARG A 283 -1.17 5.34 17.82
N THR A 284 -1.12 4.91 19.07
CA THR A 284 -1.55 3.58 19.49
C THR A 284 -2.97 3.68 20.04
N VAL A 285 -3.92 3.01 19.40
CA VAL A 285 -5.32 2.95 19.84
C VAL A 285 -5.50 1.72 20.72
N THR A 286 -5.80 1.92 22.00
CA THR A 286 -6.00 0.85 22.99
C THR A 286 -7.31 0.97 23.76
N ASN A 287 -7.94 2.15 23.75
CA ASN A 287 -9.12 2.44 24.55
C ASN A 287 -10.33 1.58 24.15
N THR A 288 -10.37 1.09 22.91
CA THR A 288 -11.39 0.16 22.44
C THR A 288 -11.01 -1.30 22.62
N HIS A 289 -9.85 -1.65 23.16
CA HIS A 289 -9.40 -3.04 23.32
C HIS A 289 -9.56 -3.85 22.03
N HIS A 290 -9.03 -3.32 20.93
CA HIS A 290 -9.22 -3.86 19.59
C HIS A 290 -7.95 -3.75 18.76
N ASP A 291 -7.36 -4.88 18.40
CA ASP A 291 -6.42 -5.05 17.30
C ASP A 291 -7.21 -5.25 16.00
N MET A 292 -7.27 -4.17 15.23
CA MET A 292 -8.15 -4.05 14.07
C MET A 292 -7.56 -4.69 12.81
N PHE A 293 -6.42 -5.39 12.87
CA PHE A 293 -5.86 -6.06 11.71
C PHE A 293 -6.80 -7.15 11.18
N CYS A 294 -6.96 -7.27 9.86
CA CYS A 294 -7.91 -8.16 9.19
C CYS A 294 -9.42 -7.85 9.35
N PRO A 295 -9.89 -6.60 9.40
CA PRO A 295 -11.27 -6.29 9.77
C PRO A 295 -12.22 -6.25 8.55
N GLY A 296 -13.52 -6.17 8.84
CA GLY A 296 -14.49 -5.53 7.95
C GLY A 296 -14.56 -4.01 8.21
N ILE A 297 -14.70 -3.19 7.17
CA ILE A 297 -14.75 -1.73 7.28
C ILE A 297 -15.95 -1.19 6.50
N SER A 298 -16.72 -0.29 7.10
CA SER A 298 -17.79 0.45 6.42
C SER A 298 -17.98 1.83 7.02
N GLN A 299 -18.43 2.79 6.21
CA GLN A 299 -18.82 4.12 6.65
C GLN A 299 -20.32 4.14 6.98
N LEU A 300 -20.66 4.62 8.18
CA LEU A 300 -22.03 4.85 8.63
C LEU A 300 -22.63 6.12 8.01
N GLU A 301 -23.95 6.30 8.14
CA GLU A 301 -24.66 7.49 7.63
C GLU A 301 -24.03 8.80 8.11
N ASP A 302 -23.68 8.89 9.38
CA ASP A 302 -23.12 10.08 10.02
C ASP A 302 -21.63 10.31 9.73
N GLY A 303 -21.02 9.47 8.90
CA GLY A 303 -19.60 9.56 8.51
C GLY A 303 -18.64 8.86 9.47
N ARG A 304 -19.13 8.34 10.61
CA ARG A 304 -18.32 7.47 11.46
C ARG A 304 -17.92 6.21 10.70
N ILE A 305 -16.74 5.67 11.02
CA ILE A 305 -16.21 4.47 10.38
C ILE A 305 -16.31 3.31 11.36
N ILE A 306 -17.08 2.28 11.00
CA ILE A 306 -17.22 1.06 11.80
C ILE A 306 -16.21 0.01 11.34
N ILE A 307 -15.37 -0.45 12.27
CA ILE A 307 -14.27 -1.39 12.04
C ILE A 307 -14.55 -2.63 12.89
N GLN A 308 -14.67 -3.78 12.24
CA GLN A 308 -15.32 -4.97 12.78
C GLN A 308 -14.36 -6.15 12.76
N GLY A 309 -14.17 -6.80 13.90
CA GLY A 309 -13.37 -8.00 14.07
C GLY A 309 -11.93 -7.85 13.58
N GLY A 310 -11.36 -8.96 13.12
CA GLY A 310 -9.96 -9.05 12.79
C GLY A 310 -9.19 -9.87 13.83
N SER A 311 -8.03 -9.38 14.28
CA SER A 311 -7.23 -10.05 15.31
C SER A 311 -8.01 -10.22 16.62
N ASP A 312 -8.69 -9.18 17.09
CA ASP A 312 -9.71 -9.28 18.14
C ASP A 312 -11.09 -9.56 17.51
N ALA A 313 -11.35 -10.83 17.17
CA ALA A 313 -12.35 -11.22 16.19
C ALA A 313 -13.83 -10.82 16.48
N GLU A 314 -14.23 -10.59 17.73
CA GLU A 314 -15.61 -10.15 18.08
C GLU A 314 -15.74 -8.63 18.19
N ALA A 315 -14.61 -7.94 18.33
CA ALA A 315 -14.54 -6.54 18.68
C ALA A 315 -15.07 -5.62 17.58
N VAL A 316 -15.67 -4.51 17.99
CA VAL A 316 -16.10 -3.45 17.07
C VAL A 316 -15.62 -2.11 17.58
N SER A 317 -14.96 -1.35 16.71
CA SER A 317 -14.56 0.04 16.99
C SER A 317 -15.21 0.98 16.02
N ILE A 318 -15.63 2.13 16.53
CA ILE A 318 -16.24 3.20 15.74
C ILE A 318 -15.32 4.40 15.84
N TYR A 319 -14.74 4.80 14.71
CA TYR A 319 -14.00 6.04 14.58
C TYR A 319 -14.96 7.19 14.31
N ASP A 320 -14.84 8.28 15.07
CA ASP A 320 -15.61 9.50 14.88
C ASP A 320 -14.73 10.62 14.29
N PRO A 321 -14.99 11.06 13.05
CA PRO A 321 -14.26 12.16 12.41
C PRO A 321 -14.37 13.50 13.16
N ALA A 322 -15.48 13.74 13.87
CA ALA A 322 -15.72 15.02 14.56
C ALA A 322 -14.84 15.19 15.79
N THR A 323 -14.61 14.10 16.53
CA THR A 323 -13.78 14.07 17.74
C THR A 323 -12.37 13.57 17.47
N ASN A 324 -12.14 12.93 16.31
CA ASN A 324 -10.94 12.18 15.97
C ASN A 324 -10.66 11.02 16.93
N GLU A 325 -11.66 10.51 17.65
CA GLU A 325 -11.52 9.46 18.66
C GLU A 325 -12.18 8.15 18.24
N PHE A 326 -11.83 7.07 18.95
CA PHE A 326 -12.44 5.75 18.79
C PHE A 326 -13.34 5.44 19.98
N THR A 327 -14.50 4.86 19.72
CA THR A 327 -15.38 4.30 20.76
C THR A 327 -15.61 2.81 20.53
N ARG A 328 -15.81 2.05 21.60
CA ARG A 328 -16.15 0.62 21.53
C ARG A 328 -17.62 0.51 21.15
N GLY A 329 -17.92 -0.17 20.04
CA GLY A 329 -19.27 -0.57 19.67
C GLY A 329 -19.65 -1.91 20.32
N PRO A 330 -20.90 -2.37 20.15
CA PRO A 330 -21.31 -3.70 20.59
C PRO A 330 -20.53 -4.78 19.82
N ASP A 331 -20.15 -5.84 20.52
CA ASP A 331 -19.50 -6.98 19.90
C ASP A 331 -20.43 -7.65 18.87
N MET A 332 -19.83 -8.15 17.78
CA MET A 332 -20.54 -8.94 16.78
C MET A 332 -21.13 -10.21 17.40
N LYS A 333 -22.20 -10.75 16.81
CA LYS A 333 -22.78 -12.03 17.25
C LYS A 333 -21.90 -13.21 16.86
N VAL A 334 -21.10 -13.06 15.81
CA VAL A 334 -20.12 -14.05 15.38
C VAL A 334 -18.76 -13.36 15.27
N ALA A 335 -17.76 -13.91 15.95
CA ALA A 335 -16.35 -13.53 15.80
C ALA A 335 -15.90 -13.70 14.34
N ARG A 336 -15.27 -12.71 13.71
CA ARG A 336 -14.86 -12.71 12.29
C ARG A 336 -13.50 -12.07 12.08
N GLY A 337 -12.82 -12.45 11.01
CA GLY A 337 -11.73 -11.70 10.39
C GLY A 337 -11.71 -12.01 8.89
N TYR A 338 -11.27 -11.07 8.05
CA TYR A 338 -11.36 -11.15 6.57
C TYR A 338 -12.77 -11.19 5.99
N GLN A 339 -13.79 -10.99 6.81
CA GLN A 339 -15.14 -10.71 6.33
C GLN A 339 -15.18 -9.38 5.56
N THR A 340 -16.16 -9.23 4.69
CA THR A 340 -16.51 -7.92 4.12
C THR A 340 -17.81 -7.45 4.73
N SER A 341 -17.86 -6.17 5.09
CA SER A 341 -19.08 -5.48 5.48
C SER A 341 -19.48 -4.45 4.43
N CYS A 342 -20.76 -4.12 4.33
CA CYS A 342 -21.23 -3.03 3.47
C CYS A 342 -22.40 -2.26 4.10
N THR A 343 -22.40 -0.94 3.92
CA THR A 343 -23.51 -0.07 4.32
C THR A 343 -24.70 -0.24 3.38
N LEU A 344 -25.91 -0.26 3.95
CA LEU A 344 -27.17 -0.51 3.26
C LEU A 344 -27.94 0.78 3.00
N SER A 345 -28.98 0.69 2.15
CA SER A 345 -29.86 1.81 1.80
C SER A 345 -30.62 2.42 2.98
N ASN A 346 -30.62 1.76 4.14
CA ASN A 346 -31.26 2.19 5.37
C ASN A 346 -30.25 2.52 6.49
N GLY A 347 -28.97 2.72 6.15
CA GLY A 347 -27.91 3.11 7.09
C GLY A 347 -27.34 1.97 7.95
N LYS A 348 -27.97 0.79 7.94
CA LYS A 348 -27.44 -0.42 8.60
C LYS A 348 -26.19 -0.94 7.89
N VAL A 349 -25.44 -1.82 8.55
CA VAL A 349 -24.25 -2.46 7.99
C VAL A 349 -24.42 -3.97 8.01
N PHE A 350 -24.40 -4.60 6.84
CA PHE A 350 -24.42 -6.06 6.70
C PHE A 350 -23.00 -6.61 6.59
N THR A 351 -22.74 -7.77 7.19
CA THR A 351 -21.47 -8.49 7.05
C THR A 351 -21.71 -10.00 6.94
N ILE A 352 -20.82 -10.71 6.24
CA ILE A 352 -20.88 -12.17 6.07
C ILE A 352 -19.47 -12.75 5.86
N GLY A 353 -19.29 -14.03 6.21
CA GLY A 353 -18.03 -14.74 6.11
C GLY A 353 -17.02 -14.33 7.17
N GLY A 354 -15.74 -14.62 6.92
CA GLY A 354 -14.62 -14.24 7.77
C GLY A 354 -14.08 -15.36 8.63
N ALA A 355 -13.66 -16.45 8.02
CA ALA A 355 -13.02 -17.62 8.64
C ALA A 355 -11.59 -17.42 9.10
N TYR A 356 -10.97 -16.29 8.77
CA TYR A 356 -9.58 -16.02 9.10
C TYR A 356 -9.27 -16.13 10.60
N SER A 357 -10.11 -15.49 11.44
CA SER A 357 -10.02 -15.48 12.90
C SER A 357 -11.36 -15.86 13.54
N GLY A 358 -11.37 -16.03 14.86
CA GLY A 358 -12.48 -16.66 15.57
C GLY A 358 -12.55 -18.17 15.28
N LYS A 359 -13.75 -18.76 15.28
CA LYS A 359 -13.92 -20.17 14.90
C LYS A 359 -13.64 -20.35 13.41
N ARG A 360 -12.85 -21.35 13.04
CA ARG A 360 -12.53 -21.69 11.64
C ARG A 360 -13.67 -22.51 11.03
N GLU A 361 -14.80 -21.84 10.82
CA GLU A 361 -16.01 -22.33 10.20
C GLU A 361 -16.64 -21.21 9.36
N GLY A 362 -17.49 -21.59 8.40
CA GLY A 362 -18.22 -20.63 7.58
C GLY A 362 -19.20 -19.82 8.40
N LYS A 363 -19.24 -18.50 8.18
CA LYS A 363 -20.02 -17.58 9.01
C LYS A 363 -21.16 -16.90 8.25
N ASN A 364 -22.39 -17.27 8.59
CA ASN A 364 -23.61 -16.65 8.05
C ASN A 364 -23.68 -15.15 8.35
N GLY A 365 -24.61 -14.46 7.70
CA GLY A 365 -24.72 -13.01 7.81
C GLY A 365 -25.14 -12.50 9.19
N GLU A 366 -24.78 -11.26 9.49
CA GLU A 366 -25.35 -10.47 10.57
C GLU A 366 -25.43 -9.00 10.15
N VAL A 367 -26.25 -8.22 10.85
CA VAL A 367 -26.48 -6.81 10.54
C VAL A 367 -26.35 -5.95 11.79
N TYR A 368 -25.61 -4.85 11.68
CA TYR A 368 -25.52 -3.80 12.68
C TYR A 368 -26.53 -2.69 12.39
N ASP A 369 -27.26 -2.29 13.42
CA ASP A 369 -28.15 -1.14 13.41
C ASP A 369 -27.52 0.00 14.23
N PRO A 370 -27.08 1.10 13.60
CA PRO A 370 -26.44 2.21 14.31
C PRO A 370 -27.39 3.02 15.20
N VAL A 371 -28.71 2.91 15.00
CA VAL A 371 -29.71 3.61 15.82
C VAL A 371 -29.99 2.82 17.10
N ALA A 372 -30.13 1.50 16.98
CA ALA A 372 -30.29 0.62 18.13
C ALA A 372 -28.96 0.31 18.84
N ASP A 373 -27.84 0.62 18.18
CA ASP A 373 -26.48 0.23 18.57
C ASP A 373 -26.38 -1.27 18.89
N ALA A 374 -26.83 -2.11 17.95
CA ALA A 374 -26.94 -3.55 18.17
C ALA A 374 -26.73 -4.39 16.91
N TRP A 375 -26.12 -5.57 17.10
CA TRP A 375 -26.00 -6.61 16.09
C TRP A 375 -27.16 -7.61 16.15
N THR A 376 -27.67 -7.99 14.97
CA THR A 376 -28.65 -9.06 14.80
C THR A 376 -28.08 -10.16 13.91
N TYR A 377 -28.05 -11.40 14.41
CA TYR A 377 -27.61 -12.56 13.64
C TYR A 377 -28.69 -12.98 12.62
N LEU A 378 -28.26 -13.27 11.39
CA LEU A 378 -29.14 -13.60 10.27
C LEU A 378 -28.82 -15.02 9.73
N PRO A 379 -29.30 -16.09 10.39
CA PRO A 379 -28.96 -17.46 9.99
C PRO A 379 -29.45 -17.87 8.60
N GLY A 380 -30.45 -17.17 8.03
CA GLY A 380 -30.96 -17.37 6.68
C GLY A 380 -30.15 -16.65 5.58
N ALA A 381 -29.25 -15.73 5.97
CA ALA A 381 -28.20 -15.25 5.09
C ALA A 381 -27.04 -16.27 5.08
N ASP A 382 -27.29 -17.42 4.49
CA ASP A 382 -26.37 -18.58 4.48
C ASP A 382 -25.10 -18.28 3.69
N VAL A 383 -23.94 -18.55 4.27
CA VAL A 383 -22.63 -18.35 3.65
C VAL A 383 -22.29 -19.43 2.61
N LYS A 384 -22.86 -20.63 2.73
CA LYS A 384 -22.46 -21.80 1.92
C LYS A 384 -22.50 -21.55 0.41
N PRO A 385 -23.50 -20.86 -0.16
CA PRO A 385 -23.54 -20.67 -1.61
C PRO A 385 -22.49 -19.71 -2.16
N ILE A 386 -21.87 -18.89 -1.31
CA ILE A 386 -20.84 -17.91 -1.74
C ILE A 386 -19.40 -18.41 -1.56
N LEU A 387 -19.22 -19.60 -0.98
CA LEU A 387 -17.91 -20.18 -0.74
C LEU A 387 -17.15 -20.38 -2.05
N THR A 388 -15.88 -19.98 -2.07
CA THR A 388 -14.95 -20.45 -3.10
C THR A 388 -14.58 -21.91 -2.83
N ASN A 389 -13.87 -22.55 -3.76
CA ASN A 389 -13.23 -23.84 -3.54
C ASN A 389 -11.71 -23.61 -3.42
N ASP A 390 -11.24 -23.45 -2.19
CA ASP A 390 -9.86 -23.06 -1.88
C ASP A 390 -9.07 -24.23 -1.29
N HIS A 391 -7.81 -24.39 -1.69
CA HIS A 391 -6.96 -25.48 -1.20
C HIS A 391 -6.66 -25.45 0.32
N GLU A 392 -6.85 -24.31 0.99
CA GLU A 392 -6.69 -24.12 2.44
C GLU A 392 -8.04 -24.30 3.16
N GLY A 393 -9.09 -24.66 2.40
CA GLY A 393 -10.44 -24.95 2.85
C GLY A 393 -11.11 -23.74 3.47
N ILE A 394 -12.10 -24.01 4.34
CA ILE A 394 -13.00 -23.00 4.90
C ILE A 394 -12.31 -21.80 5.54
N TRP A 395 -11.04 -21.91 5.95
CA TRP A 395 -10.25 -20.76 6.43
C TRP A 395 -10.19 -19.60 5.41
N ARG A 396 -10.32 -19.92 4.12
CA ARG A 396 -10.25 -18.98 3.00
C ARG A 396 -11.56 -18.81 2.25
N GLU A 397 -12.38 -19.85 2.20
CA GLU A 397 -13.50 -19.94 1.27
C GLU A 397 -14.58 -18.86 1.45
N ASP A 398 -14.73 -18.29 2.66
CA ASP A 398 -15.71 -17.25 2.97
C ASP A 398 -15.10 -15.83 3.11
N ASN A 399 -13.85 -15.63 2.72
CA ASN A 399 -13.16 -14.35 2.88
C ASN A 399 -13.49 -13.37 1.74
N HIS A 400 -13.40 -12.08 2.06
CA HIS A 400 -13.35 -10.97 1.10
C HIS A 400 -14.48 -10.95 0.06
N ALA A 401 -15.71 -11.27 0.47
CA ALA A 401 -16.88 -11.21 -0.38
C ALA A 401 -17.07 -9.83 -1.04
N TRP A 402 -17.44 -9.80 -2.32
CA TRP A 402 -17.59 -8.57 -3.08
C TRP A 402 -18.99 -7.99 -2.87
N LEU A 403 -19.17 -7.26 -1.76
CA LEU A 403 -20.49 -6.83 -1.30
C LEU A 403 -20.84 -5.39 -1.69
N PHE A 404 -22.07 -5.21 -2.15
CA PHE A 404 -22.65 -3.90 -2.41
C PHE A 404 -24.03 -3.79 -1.75
N GLY A 405 -24.19 -2.83 -0.84
CA GLY A 405 -25.52 -2.41 -0.40
C GLY A 405 -26.30 -1.82 -1.57
N TRP A 406 -27.55 -2.25 -1.72
CA TRP A 406 -28.40 -1.92 -2.86
C TRP A 406 -29.84 -1.62 -2.41
N LYS A 407 -30.76 -1.51 -3.37
CA LYS A 407 -32.17 -1.11 -3.15
C LYS A 407 -32.85 -1.94 -2.06
N ASN A 408 -33.77 -1.33 -1.32
CA ASN A 408 -34.64 -1.99 -0.34
C ASN A 408 -33.89 -2.82 0.71
N GLY A 409 -32.73 -2.35 1.19
CA GLY A 409 -31.91 -3.04 2.19
C GLY A 409 -31.29 -4.36 1.71
N SER A 410 -31.27 -4.60 0.40
CA SER A 410 -30.63 -5.78 -0.18
C SER A 410 -29.11 -5.62 -0.26
N VAL A 411 -28.41 -6.74 -0.38
CA VAL A 411 -26.96 -6.80 -0.63
C VAL A 411 -26.71 -7.65 -1.85
N PHE A 412 -25.94 -7.12 -2.79
CA PHE A 412 -25.43 -7.88 -3.92
C PHE A 412 -24.03 -8.40 -3.61
N GLN A 413 -23.83 -9.71 -3.72
CA GLN A 413 -22.53 -10.36 -3.65
C GLN A 413 -22.08 -10.72 -5.08
N ALA A 414 -21.01 -10.09 -5.56
CA ALA A 414 -20.52 -10.24 -6.94
C ALA A 414 -19.41 -11.31 -7.10
N GLY A 415 -18.87 -11.80 -5.99
CA GLY A 415 -17.70 -12.69 -5.91
C GLY A 415 -17.14 -12.78 -4.48
N PRO A 416 -15.95 -13.39 -4.28
CA PRO A 416 -15.05 -13.94 -5.29
C PRO A 416 -15.47 -15.31 -5.83
N GLY A 417 -16.40 -16.01 -5.16
CA GLY A 417 -17.01 -17.25 -5.66
C GLY A 417 -17.54 -17.10 -7.09
N LYS A 418 -17.51 -18.18 -7.88
CA LYS A 418 -18.02 -18.21 -9.28
C LYS A 418 -19.42 -17.65 -9.44
N ASP A 419 -20.29 -17.92 -8.47
CA ASP A 419 -21.69 -17.52 -8.49
C ASP A 419 -21.92 -16.22 -7.71
N GLN A 420 -22.81 -15.39 -8.25
CA GLN A 420 -23.27 -14.13 -7.68
C GLN A 420 -24.59 -14.34 -6.97
N HIS A 421 -24.83 -13.62 -5.87
CA HIS A 421 -26.01 -13.81 -5.03
C HIS A 421 -26.60 -12.48 -4.55
N TRP A 422 -27.89 -12.51 -4.27
CA TRP A 422 -28.59 -11.50 -3.50
C TRP A 422 -28.75 -11.98 -2.07
N PHE A 423 -28.44 -11.12 -1.10
CA PHE A 423 -28.83 -11.29 0.28
C PHE A 423 -29.91 -10.28 0.68
N GLY A 424 -30.71 -10.65 1.67
CA GLY A 424 -31.64 -9.75 2.35
C GLY A 424 -31.51 -9.88 3.86
N ILE A 425 -31.87 -8.81 4.57
CA ILE A 425 -31.74 -8.71 6.04
C ILE A 425 -33.07 -8.88 6.80
N GLU A 426 -34.17 -9.05 6.08
CA GLU A 426 -35.50 -9.21 6.69
C GLU A 426 -35.64 -10.56 7.42
N GLY A 427 -36.33 -10.55 8.56
CA GLY A 427 -36.53 -11.74 9.38
C GLY A 427 -35.21 -12.38 9.81
N THR A 428 -34.97 -13.63 9.41
CA THR A 428 -33.72 -14.35 9.68
C THR A 428 -32.66 -14.13 8.60
N GLY A 429 -32.92 -13.30 7.60
CA GLY A 429 -32.09 -13.13 6.41
C GLY A 429 -32.46 -14.09 5.27
N SER A 430 -31.93 -13.83 4.08
CA SER A 430 -32.17 -14.67 2.89
C SER A 430 -30.98 -14.64 1.94
N ILE A 431 -30.87 -15.65 1.08
CA ILE A 431 -29.95 -15.68 -0.06
C ILE A 431 -30.67 -16.18 -1.32
N THR A 432 -30.32 -15.65 -2.49
CA THR A 432 -30.83 -16.11 -3.78
C THR A 432 -29.75 -15.95 -4.86
N LYS A 433 -29.48 -16.99 -5.66
CA LYS A 433 -28.53 -16.89 -6.78
C LYS A 433 -29.00 -15.85 -7.81
N ALA A 434 -28.08 -15.01 -8.26
CA ALA A 434 -28.30 -13.96 -9.25
C ALA A 434 -27.77 -14.36 -10.63
N ALA A 435 -26.51 -14.80 -10.71
CA ALA A 435 -25.88 -15.27 -11.96
C ALA A 435 -24.64 -16.10 -11.66
N THR A 436 -24.01 -16.64 -12.70
CA THR A 436 -22.63 -17.14 -12.64
C THR A 436 -21.74 -16.09 -13.30
N ARG A 437 -20.70 -15.62 -12.58
CA ARG A 437 -19.76 -14.61 -13.06
C ARG A 437 -18.75 -15.20 -14.04
N ASP A 438 -18.12 -16.31 -13.64
CA ASP A 438 -17.01 -16.92 -14.35
C ASP A 438 -17.00 -18.44 -14.10
N THR A 439 -16.10 -19.16 -14.78
CA THR A 439 -15.91 -20.61 -14.61
C THR A 439 -15.05 -20.97 -13.41
N ASP A 440 -14.39 -20.00 -12.78
CA ASP A 440 -13.48 -20.19 -11.65
C ASP A 440 -13.62 -19.08 -10.59
N ASP A 441 -13.10 -19.34 -9.40
CA ASP A 441 -13.08 -18.40 -8.29
C ASP A 441 -12.01 -17.31 -8.52
N ALA A 442 -12.19 -16.16 -7.89
CA ALA A 442 -11.34 -14.98 -8.08
C ALA A 442 -11.00 -14.31 -6.75
N MET A 443 -10.52 -15.09 -5.78
CA MET A 443 -10.10 -14.60 -4.47
C MET A 443 -9.12 -13.42 -4.61
N CYS A 444 -9.35 -12.37 -3.82
CA CYS A 444 -8.60 -11.12 -3.87
C CYS A 444 -8.49 -10.47 -5.28
N GLY A 445 -9.48 -10.70 -6.14
CA GLY A 445 -9.69 -9.90 -7.35
C GLY A 445 -10.26 -8.52 -7.01
N ILE A 446 -10.11 -7.56 -7.93
CA ILE A 446 -10.64 -6.22 -7.75
C ILE A 446 -12.11 -6.15 -8.18
N TRP A 447 -12.85 -5.23 -7.59
CA TRP A 447 -14.27 -5.01 -7.87
C TRP A 447 -14.67 -3.57 -7.50
N VAL A 448 -15.51 -2.94 -8.32
CA VAL A 448 -15.96 -1.57 -8.10
C VAL A 448 -17.28 -1.26 -8.80
N MET A 449 -18.16 -0.53 -8.11
CA MET A 449 -19.38 0.01 -8.70
C MET A 449 -19.09 1.37 -9.35
N TYR A 450 -18.78 1.36 -10.65
CA TYR A 450 -18.34 2.55 -11.38
C TYR A 450 -19.49 3.42 -11.94
N ASP A 451 -20.70 2.87 -11.96
CA ASP A 451 -21.93 3.60 -12.26
C ASP A 451 -23.09 2.97 -11.48
N ALA A 452 -23.36 3.51 -10.30
CA ALA A 452 -24.45 3.04 -9.46
C ALA A 452 -25.83 3.38 -10.04
N VAL A 453 -25.97 4.43 -10.86
CA VAL A 453 -27.28 4.79 -11.45
C VAL A 453 -27.72 3.72 -12.43
N ALA A 454 -26.77 3.18 -13.20
CA ALA A 454 -26.99 2.08 -14.15
C ALA A 454 -26.70 0.68 -13.58
N GLY A 455 -26.41 0.57 -12.28
CA GLY A 455 -26.10 -0.71 -11.61
C GLY A 455 -24.89 -1.44 -12.21
N LYS A 456 -23.84 -0.72 -12.60
CA LYS A 456 -22.66 -1.29 -13.26
C LYS A 456 -21.51 -1.53 -12.29
N ILE A 457 -21.00 -2.76 -12.32
CA ILE A 457 -19.90 -3.23 -11.50
C ILE A 457 -18.81 -3.79 -12.43
N LEU A 458 -17.58 -3.32 -12.30
CA LEU A 458 -16.41 -3.96 -12.90
C LEU A 458 -15.80 -4.91 -11.87
N SER A 459 -15.36 -6.08 -12.31
CA SER A 459 -14.47 -6.95 -11.55
C SER A 459 -13.35 -7.49 -12.43
N ALA A 460 -12.14 -7.65 -11.92
CA ALA A 460 -11.01 -8.19 -12.67
C ALA A 460 -9.96 -8.85 -11.78
N GLY A 461 -9.18 -9.77 -12.35
CA GLY A 461 -8.08 -10.42 -11.63
C GLY A 461 -8.55 -11.36 -10.53
N GLY A 462 -7.73 -11.51 -9.50
CA GLY A 462 -7.87 -12.52 -8.46
C GLY A 462 -7.29 -13.87 -8.87
N SER A 463 -7.34 -14.83 -7.96
CA SER A 463 -6.88 -16.20 -8.18
C SER A 463 -7.90 -17.22 -7.65
N PRO A 464 -7.92 -18.46 -8.15
CA PRO A 464 -8.81 -19.50 -7.64
C PRO A 464 -8.69 -19.73 -6.12
N ASP A 465 -7.45 -19.83 -5.64
CA ASP A 465 -7.13 -19.93 -4.21
C ASP A 465 -6.55 -18.60 -3.69
N TYR A 466 -6.57 -18.42 -2.37
CA TYR A 466 -6.06 -17.25 -1.68
C TYR A 466 -4.57 -17.02 -1.91
N THR A 467 -3.77 -18.09 -1.87
CA THR A 467 -2.31 -18.05 -2.05
C THR A 467 -1.84 -19.23 -2.88
N ASP A 468 -0.58 -19.22 -3.28
CA ASP A 468 0.04 -20.22 -4.15
C ASP A 468 -0.71 -20.53 -5.45
N SER A 469 -1.48 -19.54 -5.93
CA SER A 469 -2.43 -19.70 -7.03
C SER A 469 -2.18 -18.67 -8.13
N VAL A 470 -2.22 -19.12 -9.38
CA VAL A 470 -1.95 -18.26 -10.55
C VAL A 470 -3.12 -17.30 -10.72
N ALA A 471 -2.84 -16.00 -10.77
CA ALA A 471 -3.88 -15.02 -10.93
C ALA A 471 -4.42 -15.00 -12.37
N THR A 472 -5.69 -14.60 -12.51
CA THR A 472 -6.34 -14.48 -13.81
C THR A 472 -6.16 -13.07 -14.40
N ARG A 473 -6.33 -12.98 -15.72
CA ARG A 473 -6.44 -11.70 -16.46
C ARG A 473 -7.89 -11.33 -16.76
N ARG A 474 -8.84 -12.22 -16.46
CA ARG A 474 -10.24 -12.07 -16.83
C ARG A 474 -10.84 -10.85 -16.14
N ALA A 475 -11.72 -10.17 -16.85
CA ALA A 475 -12.48 -9.04 -16.36
C ALA A 475 -13.95 -9.15 -16.81
N HIS A 476 -14.85 -8.67 -15.97
CA HIS A 476 -16.29 -8.75 -16.18
C HIS A 476 -16.97 -7.43 -15.83
N VAL A 477 -17.95 -7.04 -16.62
CA VAL A 477 -18.94 -6.04 -16.25
C VAL A 477 -20.22 -6.75 -15.85
N THR A 478 -20.60 -6.62 -14.58
CA THR A 478 -21.89 -7.07 -14.06
C THR A 478 -22.88 -5.90 -14.07
N THR A 479 -24.11 -6.14 -14.50
CA THR A 479 -25.22 -5.19 -14.43
C THR A 479 -26.31 -5.73 -13.51
N ILE A 480 -26.68 -4.95 -12.51
CA ILE A 480 -27.75 -5.25 -11.55
C ILE A 480 -28.93 -4.29 -11.71
N GLY A 481 -30.13 -4.80 -11.46
CA GLY A 481 -31.38 -4.05 -11.51
C GLY A 481 -32.14 -4.18 -10.21
N GLU A 482 -33.35 -4.73 -10.26
CA GLU A 482 -34.12 -4.99 -9.04
C GLU A 482 -33.52 -6.13 -8.20
N PRO A 483 -33.50 -6.01 -6.86
CA PRO A 483 -33.01 -7.08 -5.99
C PRO A 483 -33.74 -8.41 -6.22
N LYS A 484 -33.05 -9.52 -5.96
CA LYS A 484 -33.57 -10.89 -6.12
C LYS A 484 -33.94 -11.27 -7.56
N THR A 485 -33.55 -10.46 -8.55
CA THR A 485 -33.64 -10.79 -9.97
C THR A 485 -32.26 -11.17 -10.53
N PRO A 486 -32.19 -11.93 -11.65
CA PRO A 486 -30.90 -12.29 -12.23
C PRO A 486 -30.06 -11.07 -12.60
N SER A 487 -28.76 -11.11 -12.29
CA SER A 487 -27.80 -10.13 -12.79
C SER A 487 -27.36 -10.49 -14.22
N LYS A 488 -26.88 -9.51 -14.98
CA LYS A 488 -26.27 -9.74 -16.30
C LYS A 488 -24.76 -9.62 -16.19
N VAL A 489 -24.03 -10.66 -16.53
CA VAL A 489 -22.56 -10.65 -16.56
C VAL A 489 -22.05 -10.66 -17.98
N GLU A 490 -21.08 -9.81 -18.27
CA GLU A 490 -20.40 -9.73 -19.56
C GLU A 490 -18.88 -9.79 -19.35
N ARG A 491 -18.21 -10.79 -19.93
CA ARG A 491 -16.74 -10.79 -20.00
C ARG A 491 -16.29 -9.71 -20.98
N VAL A 492 -15.37 -8.86 -20.52
CA VAL A 492 -14.77 -7.79 -21.33
C VAL A 492 -13.33 -8.14 -21.67
N ALA A 493 -12.60 -7.23 -22.32
CA ALA A 493 -11.19 -7.43 -22.62
C ALA A 493 -10.41 -7.84 -21.36
N ASP A 494 -9.52 -8.82 -21.49
CA ASP A 494 -8.65 -9.24 -20.41
C ASP A 494 -7.66 -8.09 -20.06
N MET A 495 -7.31 -7.96 -18.78
CA MET A 495 -6.18 -7.13 -18.36
C MET A 495 -4.90 -7.57 -19.10
N ALA A 496 -3.91 -6.69 -19.24
CA ALA A 496 -2.62 -7.04 -19.80
C ALA A 496 -1.82 -7.98 -18.89
N PHE A 497 -2.01 -7.86 -17.57
CA PHE A 497 -1.28 -8.63 -16.57
C PHE A 497 -2.24 -9.42 -15.65
N PRO A 498 -1.91 -10.68 -15.29
CA PRO A 498 -2.62 -11.38 -14.22
C PRO A 498 -2.28 -10.73 -12.88
N ARG A 499 -3.28 -10.51 -12.03
CA ARG A 499 -3.11 -9.79 -10.76
C ARG A 499 -3.92 -10.42 -9.64
N GLY A 500 -3.24 -11.01 -8.67
CA GLY A 500 -3.77 -11.30 -7.34
C GLY A 500 -3.33 -10.21 -6.35
N PHE A 501 -4.19 -9.88 -5.39
CA PHE A 501 -3.94 -8.82 -4.39
C PHE A 501 -3.79 -7.39 -4.96
N ALA A 502 -4.30 -7.14 -6.17
CA ALA A 502 -4.37 -5.77 -6.68
C ALA A 502 -5.41 -4.95 -5.90
N ASN A 503 -5.39 -3.63 -6.07
CA ASN A 503 -6.45 -2.75 -5.62
C ASN A 503 -7.02 -1.96 -6.80
N ALA A 504 -8.24 -1.43 -6.64
CA ALA A 504 -8.86 -0.61 -7.67
C ALA A 504 -9.68 0.55 -7.10
N VAL A 505 -9.73 1.64 -7.86
CA VAL A 505 -10.55 2.82 -7.54
C VAL A 505 -11.30 3.30 -8.78
N VAL A 506 -12.54 3.74 -8.59
CA VAL A 506 -13.28 4.47 -9.62
C VAL A 506 -12.90 5.94 -9.63
N LEU A 507 -12.69 6.52 -10.81
CA LEU A 507 -12.34 7.93 -11.02
C LEU A 507 -13.59 8.77 -11.40
N PRO A 508 -13.54 10.12 -11.27
CA PRO A 508 -14.66 11.01 -11.61
C PRO A 508 -15.31 10.80 -12.98
N ASP A 509 -14.52 10.43 -13.97
CA ASP A 509 -14.96 10.17 -15.35
C ASP A 509 -15.61 8.78 -15.54
N GLY A 510 -15.55 7.92 -14.52
CA GLY A 510 -16.09 6.55 -14.55
C GLY A 510 -15.07 5.49 -14.93
N GLN A 511 -13.85 5.87 -15.32
CA GLN A 511 -12.77 4.91 -15.54
C GLN A 511 -12.35 4.28 -14.21
N VAL A 512 -11.78 3.07 -14.29
CA VAL A 512 -11.32 2.31 -13.12
C VAL A 512 -9.82 2.11 -13.22
N LEU A 513 -9.08 2.65 -12.25
CA LEU A 513 -7.64 2.43 -12.14
C LEU A 513 -7.39 1.17 -11.30
N VAL A 514 -6.61 0.24 -11.83
CA VAL A 514 -6.13 -0.96 -11.14
C VAL A 514 -4.63 -0.80 -10.87
N THR A 515 -4.22 -0.96 -9.62
CA THR A 515 -2.83 -0.80 -9.17
C THR A 515 -2.32 -2.06 -8.47
N GLY A 516 -1.03 -2.34 -8.68
CA GLY A 516 -0.33 -3.45 -8.01
C GLY A 516 -0.88 -4.84 -8.31
N GLY A 517 -0.80 -5.70 -7.31
CA GLY A 517 -0.97 -7.13 -7.41
C GLY A 517 0.20 -7.82 -8.09
N GLN A 518 0.18 -9.14 -8.07
CA GLN A 518 1.24 -10.00 -8.59
C GLN A 518 0.70 -11.12 -9.48
N ARG A 519 1.55 -11.67 -10.34
CA ARG A 519 1.18 -12.69 -11.34
C ARG A 519 0.65 -13.98 -10.72
N LYS A 520 1.21 -14.38 -9.60
CA LYS A 520 0.81 -15.53 -8.79
C LYS A 520 0.60 -15.01 -7.37
N SER A 521 -0.59 -15.20 -6.82
CA SER A 521 -0.91 -14.80 -5.44
C SER A 521 0.01 -15.55 -4.49
N MET A 522 0.90 -14.83 -3.82
CA MET A 522 1.82 -15.35 -2.82
C MET A 522 1.91 -14.35 -1.66
N VAL A 523 1.21 -14.65 -0.57
CA VAL A 523 1.17 -13.77 0.61
C VAL A 523 2.58 -13.43 1.10
N PHE A 524 2.78 -12.20 1.56
CA PHE A 524 4.07 -11.72 2.11
C PHE A 524 5.25 -11.78 1.14
N THR A 525 5.04 -11.52 -0.16
CA THR A 525 6.12 -11.48 -1.17
C THR A 525 6.03 -10.29 -2.10
N ASN A 526 7.19 -9.89 -2.65
CA ASN A 526 7.29 -8.94 -3.78
C ASN A 526 7.31 -9.64 -5.15
N THR A 527 7.34 -10.97 -5.17
CA THR A 527 7.57 -11.79 -6.36
C THR A 527 6.60 -11.43 -7.48
N ASP A 528 7.15 -11.09 -8.65
CA ASP A 528 6.40 -10.72 -9.85
C ASP A 528 5.29 -9.67 -9.62
N GLY A 529 5.53 -8.73 -8.69
CA GLY A 529 4.64 -7.59 -8.46
C GLY A 529 4.54 -6.69 -9.70
N ILE A 530 3.33 -6.40 -10.15
CA ILE A 530 3.09 -5.63 -11.37
C ILE A 530 3.09 -4.14 -11.06
N LEU A 531 4.15 -3.45 -11.51
CA LEU A 531 4.34 -2.01 -11.30
C LEU A 531 3.47 -1.15 -12.21
N VAL A 532 3.26 -1.59 -13.46
CA VAL A 532 2.41 -0.89 -14.44
C VAL A 532 0.97 -0.89 -13.96
N ALA A 533 0.36 0.27 -13.73
CA ALA A 533 -1.07 0.36 -13.48
C ALA A 533 -1.88 0.21 -14.79
N GLU A 534 -3.16 -0.15 -14.68
CA GLU A 534 -4.05 -0.27 -15.83
C GLU A 534 -5.35 0.50 -15.62
N LEU A 535 -5.76 1.26 -16.63
CA LEU A 535 -6.98 2.06 -16.61
C LEU A 535 -8.02 1.39 -17.52
N PHE A 536 -9.10 0.90 -16.93
CA PHE A 536 -10.25 0.40 -17.67
C PHE A 536 -11.16 1.55 -18.04
N ASN A 537 -11.55 1.61 -19.31
CA ASN A 537 -12.54 2.55 -19.80
C ASN A 537 -13.87 1.80 -20.07
N PRO A 538 -14.93 2.05 -19.28
CA PRO A 538 -16.20 1.34 -19.45
C PRO A 538 -16.95 1.64 -20.75
N GLU A 539 -16.76 2.82 -21.34
CA GLU A 539 -17.41 3.21 -22.59
C GLU A 539 -16.87 2.39 -23.76
N THR A 540 -15.55 2.21 -23.82
CA THR A 540 -14.88 1.43 -24.87
C THR A 540 -14.70 -0.05 -24.52
N ARG A 541 -14.82 -0.40 -23.24
CA ARG A 541 -14.54 -1.73 -22.68
C ARG A 541 -13.12 -2.22 -22.94
N THR A 542 -12.16 -1.30 -22.93
CA THR A 542 -10.75 -1.57 -23.16
C THR A 542 -9.88 -1.13 -21.98
N TRP A 543 -8.66 -1.66 -21.94
CA TRP A 543 -7.64 -1.33 -20.95
C TRP A 543 -6.52 -0.49 -21.58
N LYS A 544 -5.96 0.42 -20.80
CA LYS A 544 -4.77 1.18 -21.16
C LYS A 544 -3.72 1.06 -20.05
N GLN A 545 -2.49 0.74 -20.42
CA GLN A 545 -1.36 0.70 -19.50
C GLN A 545 -0.92 2.13 -19.13
N MET A 546 -0.79 2.36 -17.82
CA MET A 546 -0.37 3.63 -17.23
C MET A 546 1.13 3.60 -16.88
N ALA A 547 1.64 4.68 -16.31
CA ALA A 547 3.00 4.73 -15.79
C ALA A 547 3.19 3.67 -14.68
N PRO A 548 4.38 3.04 -14.58
CA PRO A 548 4.68 2.13 -13.48
C PRO A 548 4.92 2.90 -12.17
N MET A 549 4.38 2.40 -11.05
CA MET A 549 4.77 2.82 -9.70
C MET A 549 6.14 2.24 -9.33
N ALA A 550 6.80 2.74 -8.28
CA ALA A 550 8.14 2.29 -7.93
C ALA A 550 8.17 1.01 -7.08
N VAL A 551 7.16 0.83 -6.22
CA VAL A 551 7.13 -0.25 -5.21
C VAL A 551 6.06 -1.28 -5.56
N PRO A 552 6.32 -2.60 -5.45
CA PRO A 552 5.28 -3.61 -5.63
C PRO A 552 4.23 -3.53 -4.52
N ARG A 553 2.96 -3.38 -4.92
CA ARG A 553 1.82 -3.26 -4.00
C ARG A 553 0.98 -4.53 -4.09
N ASN A 554 1.39 -5.56 -3.34
CA ASN A 554 0.79 -6.90 -3.38
C ASN A 554 -0.12 -7.11 -2.16
N TYR A 555 0.02 -8.25 -1.47
CA TYR A 555 -0.67 -8.55 -0.23
C TYR A 555 -0.46 -7.46 0.82
N HIS A 556 -1.53 -7.07 1.53
CA HIS A 556 -1.57 -5.95 2.50
C HIS A 556 -1.29 -4.56 1.93
N SER A 557 -1.42 -4.38 0.62
CA SER A 557 -1.44 -3.04 0.02
C SER A 557 -2.85 -2.49 -0.11
N VAL A 558 -2.94 -1.17 -0.31
CA VAL A 558 -4.19 -0.42 -0.48
C VAL A 558 -4.10 0.56 -1.64
N SER A 559 -5.24 0.89 -2.26
CA SER A 559 -5.39 2.08 -3.10
C SER A 559 -6.69 2.82 -2.79
N ILE A 560 -6.66 4.15 -2.77
CA ILE A 560 -7.82 4.97 -2.40
C ILE A 560 -7.85 6.30 -3.19
N LEU A 561 -9.06 6.74 -3.57
CA LEU A 561 -9.27 7.99 -4.29
C LEU A 561 -9.14 9.19 -3.34
N MET A 562 -8.31 10.15 -3.75
CA MET A 562 -8.08 11.41 -3.04
C MET A 562 -9.04 12.50 -3.52
N PRO A 563 -9.33 13.53 -2.70
CA PRO A 563 -10.26 14.60 -3.07
C PRO A 563 -9.77 15.46 -4.23
N ASP A 564 -8.49 15.43 -4.58
CA ASP A 564 -7.96 16.10 -5.77
C ASP A 564 -8.02 15.22 -7.04
N ALA A 565 -8.75 14.11 -6.98
CA ALA A 565 -8.89 13.11 -8.04
C ALA A 565 -7.56 12.41 -8.41
N THR A 566 -6.57 12.43 -7.52
CA THR A 566 -5.42 11.53 -7.59
C THR A 566 -5.71 10.23 -6.84
N VAL A 567 -4.81 9.25 -6.95
CA VAL A 567 -4.96 7.96 -6.28
C VAL A 567 -3.75 7.70 -5.40
N PHE A 568 -3.97 7.60 -4.09
CA PHE A 568 -2.94 7.10 -3.18
C PHE A 568 -2.87 5.57 -3.31
N THR A 569 -1.67 5.01 -3.45
CA THR A 569 -1.41 3.57 -3.39
C THR A 569 -0.25 3.31 -2.44
N GLY A 570 -0.39 2.41 -1.48
CA GLY A 570 0.64 2.18 -0.46
C GLY A 570 0.54 0.83 0.24
N GLY A 571 1.47 0.58 1.14
CA GLY A 571 1.48 -0.65 1.95
C GLY A 571 2.02 -1.86 1.20
N GLY A 572 1.90 -3.01 1.87
CA GLY A 572 2.49 -4.28 1.50
C GLY A 572 3.39 -4.84 2.60
N GLY A 573 3.36 -6.15 2.81
CA GLY A 573 4.23 -6.83 3.80
C GLY A 573 3.50 -7.21 5.08
N LEU A 574 4.02 -6.75 6.23
CA LEU A 574 3.81 -7.25 7.58
C LEU A 574 4.46 -8.61 7.86
N CYS A 575 4.79 -8.82 9.13
CA CYS A 575 5.36 -10.06 9.64
C CYS A 575 4.48 -10.70 10.71
N TYR A 576 4.17 -11.99 10.56
CA TYR A 576 3.50 -12.75 11.61
C TYR A 576 4.46 -13.06 12.75
N LEU A 577 4.05 -12.73 13.98
CA LEU A 577 4.73 -13.11 15.21
C LEU A 577 3.73 -13.75 16.17
N ALA A 578 4.06 -14.96 16.64
CA ALA A 578 3.16 -15.73 17.51
C ALA A 578 2.93 -15.08 18.89
N THR A 579 3.86 -14.26 19.35
CA THR A 579 3.78 -13.56 20.64
C THR A 579 3.75 -12.06 20.41
N ILE A 580 2.74 -11.39 20.97
CA ILE A 580 2.60 -9.93 20.94
C ILE A 580 3.84 -9.28 21.59
N GLY A 581 4.42 -8.29 20.91
CA GLY A 581 5.64 -7.61 21.38
C GLY A 581 6.94 -8.37 21.11
N ALA A 582 6.90 -9.54 20.46
CA ALA A 582 8.12 -10.24 20.05
C ALA A 582 8.94 -9.41 19.04
N SER A 583 10.24 -9.67 18.97
CA SER A 583 11.13 -8.97 18.05
C SER A 583 10.85 -9.33 16.59
N SER A 584 10.69 -8.32 15.74
CA SER A 584 10.57 -8.46 14.28
C SER A 584 11.93 -8.49 13.56
N ALA A 585 13.05 -8.60 14.29
CA ALA A 585 14.40 -8.54 13.70
C ALA A 585 14.73 -9.70 12.73
N ARG A 586 14.00 -10.82 12.79
CA ARG A 586 14.15 -11.96 11.87
C ARG A 586 13.16 -11.96 10.72
N CYS A 587 12.26 -10.99 10.68
CA CYS A 587 11.33 -10.83 9.57
C CYS A 587 12.08 -10.37 8.33
N ASP A 588 11.65 -10.82 7.16
CA ASP A 588 12.13 -10.28 5.90
C ASP A 588 11.59 -8.86 5.72
N LYS A 589 12.45 -7.86 5.86
CA LYS A 589 12.08 -6.45 5.73
C LYS A 589 12.01 -5.97 4.29
N THR A 590 12.41 -6.80 3.32
CA THR A 590 12.36 -6.42 1.92
C THR A 590 10.92 -6.35 1.39
N VAL A 591 9.98 -7.04 2.04
CA VAL A 591 8.55 -7.06 1.67
C VAL A 591 7.70 -6.06 2.44
N ASP A 592 8.26 -5.44 3.49
CA ASP A 592 7.58 -4.44 4.33
C ASP A 592 7.67 -3.05 3.68
N HIS A 593 6.52 -2.54 3.21
CA HIS A 593 6.44 -1.24 2.53
C HIS A 593 5.66 -0.24 3.37
N ALA A 594 6.35 0.37 4.35
CA ALA A 594 5.81 1.45 5.18
C ALA A 594 5.85 2.79 4.43
N ASP A 595 5.22 2.82 3.26
CA ASP A 595 5.16 3.98 2.38
C ASP A 595 3.96 3.92 1.42
N GLY A 596 3.74 5.01 0.69
CA GLY A 596 2.82 5.08 -0.42
C GLY A 596 3.25 6.08 -1.48
N GLU A 597 2.56 6.07 -2.61
CA GLU A 597 2.82 6.92 -3.77
C GLU A 597 1.48 7.45 -4.29
N ILE A 598 1.49 8.66 -4.86
CA ILE A 598 0.29 9.27 -5.42
C ILE A 598 0.37 9.24 -6.94
N PHE A 599 -0.63 8.63 -7.58
CA PHE A 599 -0.80 8.66 -9.03
C PHE A 599 -1.69 9.82 -9.45
N GLU A 600 -1.21 10.62 -10.40
CA GLU A 600 -1.94 11.64 -11.14
C GLU A 600 -2.41 11.04 -12.48
N PRO A 601 -3.72 10.73 -12.66
CA PRO A 601 -4.18 10.13 -13.92
C PRO A 601 -4.15 11.10 -15.12
N PRO A 602 -4.25 10.58 -16.36
CA PRO A 602 -4.07 11.36 -17.59
C PRO A 602 -4.94 12.61 -17.73
N TYR A 603 -6.19 12.57 -17.26
CA TYR A 603 -7.13 13.69 -17.27
C TYR A 603 -6.68 14.96 -16.51
N LEU A 604 -5.56 14.90 -15.78
CA LEU A 604 -4.95 16.05 -15.09
C LEU A 604 -3.93 16.80 -15.95
N PHE A 605 -3.68 16.34 -17.18
CA PHE A 605 -2.63 16.86 -18.04
C PHE A 605 -3.16 17.29 -19.42
N ASN A 606 -2.62 18.39 -19.92
CA ASN A 606 -2.75 18.80 -21.31
C ASN A 606 -1.84 17.94 -22.21
N ALA A 607 -2.07 17.98 -23.52
CA ALA A 607 -1.31 17.18 -24.49
C ALA A 607 0.22 17.43 -24.46
N ASP A 608 0.67 18.60 -24.02
CA ASP A 608 2.08 18.98 -23.87
C ASP A 608 2.71 18.49 -22.54
N GLY A 609 1.93 17.86 -21.67
CA GLY A 609 2.35 17.36 -20.36
C GLY A 609 2.26 18.38 -19.22
N SER A 610 1.84 19.62 -19.48
CA SER A 610 1.51 20.59 -18.44
C SER A 610 0.21 20.18 -17.72
N ARG A 611 0.00 20.66 -16.48
CA ARG A 611 -1.25 20.39 -15.75
C ARG A 611 -2.42 21.13 -16.41
N ALA A 612 -3.51 20.41 -16.65
CA ALA A 612 -4.75 20.97 -17.18
C ALA A 612 -5.41 21.91 -16.15
N ALA A 613 -6.05 22.98 -16.64
CA ALA A 613 -6.84 23.86 -15.79
C ALA A 613 -8.04 23.10 -15.23
N ARG A 614 -8.25 23.18 -13.91
CA ARG A 614 -9.33 22.46 -13.22
C ARG A 614 -10.53 23.39 -12.99
N PRO A 615 -11.78 22.87 -13.09
CA PRO A 615 -12.95 23.55 -12.58
C PRO A 615 -12.83 23.85 -11.07
N VAL A 616 -13.42 24.95 -10.62
CA VAL A 616 -13.44 25.31 -9.19
C VAL A 616 -14.89 25.37 -8.72
N ILE A 617 -15.25 24.53 -7.74
CA ILE A 617 -16.53 24.64 -7.03
C ILE A 617 -16.35 25.73 -5.95
N SER A 618 -16.72 26.96 -6.27
CA SER A 618 -16.42 28.15 -5.45
C SER A 618 -17.40 28.34 -4.29
N ALA A 619 -18.62 27.80 -4.40
CA ALA A 619 -19.61 27.84 -3.32
C ALA A 619 -20.49 26.60 -3.33
N ILE A 620 -20.69 26.00 -2.16
CA ILE A 620 -21.64 24.92 -1.89
C ILE A 620 -22.00 24.97 -0.40
N GLY A 621 -23.25 24.69 -0.06
CA GLY A 621 -23.67 24.58 1.35
C GLY A 621 -23.06 23.34 2.01
N ALA A 622 -22.77 23.43 3.31
CA ALA A 622 -22.31 22.28 4.12
C ALA A 622 -23.47 21.48 4.74
N GLU A 623 -24.72 21.88 4.47
CA GLU A 623 -25.90 21.21 4.99
C GLU A 623 -26.06 19.81 4.38
N PRO A 624 -26.43 18.81 5.19
CA PRO A 624 -26.68 17.47 4.69
C PRO A 624 -27.89 17.45 3.75
N VAL A 625 -27.90 16.52 2.81
CA VAL A 625 -28.93 16.39 1.78
C VAL A 625 -29.56 15.00 1.79
N LYS A 626 -30.83 14.92 1.41
CA LYS A 626 -31.55 13.65 1.25
C LYS A 626 -31.52 13.16 -0.19
N ALA A 627 -31.74 11.87 -0.39
CA ALA A 627 -31.99 11.34 -1.73
C ALA A 627 -33.17 12.07 -2.40
N GLY A 628 -33.04 12.33 -3.71
CA GLY A 628 -34.04 13.09 -4.47
C GLY A 628 -34.02 14.60 -4.23
N ALA A 629 -33.17 15.13 -3.35
CA ALA A 629 -32.98 16.59 -3.24
C ALA A 629 -32.27 17.16 -4.48
N THR A 630 -32.32 18.48 -4.63
CA THR A 630 -31.53 19.20 -5.65
C THR A 630 -30.36 19.89 -4.96
N LEU A 631 -29.14 19.48 -5.30
CA LEU A 631 -27.92 20.10 -4.81
C LEU A 631 -27.61 21.36 -5.62
N LYS A 632 -27.36 22.49 -4.94
CA LYS A 632 -27.02 23.77 -5.57
C LYS A 632 -25.61 24.20 -5.22
N PHE A 633 -24.84 24.62 -6.21
CA PHE A 633 -23.45 25.05 -6.04
C PHE A 633 -23.01 25.94 -7.20
N THR A 634 -21.92 26.68 -7.00
CA THR A 634 -21.34 27.59 -7.99
C THR A 634 -20.04 27.01 -8.53
N VAL A 635 -19.87 27.06 -9.85
CA VAL A 635 -18.68 26.57 -10.54
C VAL A 635 -18.05 27.66 -11.38
N GLU A 636 -16.73 27.75 -11.32
CA GLU A 636 -15.90 28.65 -12.12
C GLU A 636 -14.87 27.86 -12.94
N GLY A 637 -14.29 28.50 -13.97
CA GLY A 637 -13.21 27.92 -14.75
C GLY A 637 -13.62 26.76 -15.68
N VAL A 638 -14.89 26.71 -16.09
CA VAL A 638 -15.38 25.70 -17.05
C VAL A 638 -15.90 26.39 -18.30
N GLU A 639 -15.33 26.03 -19.45
CA GLU A 639 -15.93 26.35 -20.75
C GLU A 639 -16.98 25.27 -21.10
N GLY A 640 -18.23 25.69 -21.23
CA GLY A 640 -19.37 24.78 -21.49
C GLY A 640 -19.97 24.15 -20.22
N LYS A 641 -20.79 23.11 -20.42
CA LYS A 641 -21.49 22.42 -19.33
C LYS A 641 -20.61 21.33 -18.72
N GLY A 642 -20.17 21.53 -17.48
CA GLY A 642 -19.40 20.53 -16.74
C GLY A 642 -20.21 19.27 -16.42
N LYS A 643 -19.53 18.12 -16.33
CA LYS A 643 -20.12 16.86 -15.88
C LYS A 643 -20.07 16.79 -14.35
N VAL A 644 -21.19 16.46 -13.70
CA VAL A 644 -21.30 16.39 -12.24
C VAL A 644 -21.33 14.93 -11.79
N THR A 645 -20.48 14.58 -10.84
CA THR A 645 -20.35 13.22 -10.32
C THR A 645 -20.20 13.25 -8.81
N LEU A 646 -20.91 12.37 -8.09
CA LEU A 646 -20.60 12.04 -6.71
C LEU A 646 -19.78 10.74 -6.65
N ILE A 647 -18.77 10.67 -5.78
CA ILE A 647 -18.07 9.42 -5.45
C ILE A 647 -18.06 9.26 -3.94
N ARG A 648 -18.58 8.14 -3.43
CA ARG A 648 -18.58 7.88 -1.99
C ARG A 648 -17.15 7.71 -1.48
N THR A 649 -16.84 8.35 -0.35
CA THR A 649 -15.51 8.24 0.27
C THR A 649 -15.18 6.79 0.59
N GLY A 650 -13.92 6.39 0.36
CA GLY A 650 -13.51 4.99 0.44
C GLY A 650 -12.99 4.57 1.82
N SER A 651 -13.04 3.27 2.06
CA SER A 651 -12.26 2.55 3.05
C SER A 651 -11.74 1.26 2.41
N VAL A 652 -10.50 0.87 2.68
CA VAL A 652 -9.85 -0.20 1.93
C VAL A 652 -8.91 -1.02 2.79
N THR A 653 -8.95 -2.33 2.62
CA THR A 653 -7.95 -3.28 3.14
C THR A 653 -8.06 -4.59 2.37
N HIS A 654 -6.99 -5.36 2.21
CA HIS A 654 -7.02 -6.72 1.62
C HIS A 654 -7.79 -6.80 0.28
N SER A 655 -7.59 -5.81 -0.61
CA SER A 655 -8.29 -5.72 -1.91
C SER A 655 -9.81 -5.53 -1.83
N VAL A 656 -10.34 -5.21 -0.64
CA VAL A 656 -11.75 -4.94 -0.35
C VAL A 656 -11.94 -3.45 -0.11
N ASN A 657 -12.80 -2.82 -0.91
CA ASN A 657 -13.32 -1.47 -0.66
C ASN A 657 -14.80 -1.45 -1.01
N SER A 658 -15.63 -1.69 0.01
CA SER A 658 -17.09 -1.78 -0.12
C SER A 658 -17.80 -0.43 0.01
N ASP A 659 -17.10 0.61 0.47
CA ASP A 659 -17.65 1.94 0.66
C ASP A 659 -17.70 2.74 -0.65
N GLN A 660 -16.67 2.63 -1.49
CA GLN A 660 -16.60 3.42 -2.73
C GLN A 660 -17.69 3.03 -3.73
N ARG A 661 -18.29 4.05 -4.34
CA ARG A 661 -19.13 3.91 -5.55
C ARG A 661 -19.27 5.25 -6.24
N ARG A 662 -19.49 5.23 -7.55
CA ARG A 662 -19.67 6.44 -8.36
C ARG A 662 -21.12 6.63 -8.79
N ILE A 663 -21.61 7.84 -8.63
CA ILE A 663 -22.96 8.30 -8.98
C ILE A 663 -22.84 9.43 -10.03
N PRO A 664 -22.90 9.14 -11.34
CA PRO A 664 -22.99 10.19 -12.34
C PRO A 664 -24.34 10.91 -12.26
N ILE A 665 -24.36 12.25 -12.30
CA ILE A 665 -25.59 13.04 -12.26
C ILE A 665 -25.89 13.61 -13.65
N SER A 666 -26.99 13.15 -14.25
CA SER A 666 -27.42 13.56 -15.60
C SER A 666 -28.38 14.76 -15.58
N ASP A 667 -29.27 14.84 -14.59
CA ASP A 667 -30.20 15.95 -14.40
C ASP A 667 -29.51 17.12 -13.70
N VAL A 668 -28.77 17.88 -14.52
CA VAL A 668 -28.02 19.07 -14.11
C VAL A 668 -28.52 20.26 -14.92
N GLN A 669 -28.98 21.30 -14.22
CA GLN A 669 -29.33 22.59 -14.79
C GLN A 669 -28.21 23.60 -14.50
N VAL A 670 -27.84 24.41 -15.49
CA VAL A 670 -26.77 25.41 -15.36
C VAL A 670 -27.32 26.77 -15.78
N ASN A 671 -27.23 27.75 -14.88
CA ASN A 671 -27.59 29.15 -15.12
C ASN A 671 -26.39 30.05 -14.81
N GLY A 672 -25.65 30.45 -15.84
CA GLY A 672 -24.35 31.12 -15.67
C GLY A 672 -23.37 30.21 -14.94
N LYS A 673 -22.94 30.62 -13.74
CA LYS A 673 -22.06 29.84 -12.86
C LYS A 673 -22.80 28.93 -11.87
N GLU A 674 -24.12 29.05 -11.76
CA GLU A 674 -24.92 28.28 -10.81
C GLU A 674 -25.31 26.94 -11.40
N TYR A 675 -25.02 25.87 -10.67
CA TYR A 675 -25.36 24.50 -10.98
C TYR A 675 -26.44 24.02 -10.02
N SER A 676 -27.43 23.32 -10.56
CA SER A 676 -28.47 22.61 -9.80
C SER A 676 -28.53 21.17 -10.27
N ALA A 677 -28.15 20.22 -9.41
CA ALA A 677 -28.04 18.80 -9.73
C ALA A 677 -29.08 18.00 -8.95
N LYS A 678 -30.00 17.31 -9.63
CA LYS A 678 -31.00 16.46 -8.99
C LYS A 678 -30.38 15.12 -8.60
N LEU A 679 -30.36 14.83 -7.31
CA LEU A 679 -29.81 13.59 -6.78
C LEU A 679 -30.75 12.41 -7.05
N PRO A 680 -30.24 11.17 -7.23
CA PRO A 680 -31.09 9.98 -7.25
C PRO A 680 -31.95 9.89 -5.99
N SER A 681 -33.19 9.45 -6.13
CA SER A 681 -34.16 9.32 -5.03
C SER A 681 -34.10 7.98 -4.29
N ASP A 682 -33.29 7.03 -4.78
CA ASP A 682 -33.17 5.68 -4.21
C ASP A 682 -31.85 5.57 -3.43
N TYR A 683 -31.93 5.37 -2.11
CA TYR A 683 -30.75 5.20 -1.25
C TYR A 683 -29.98 3.91 -1.55
N GLY A 684 -30.54 2.94 -2.26
CA GLY A 684 -29.77 1.79 -2.77
C GLY A 684 -28.72 2.19 -3.80
N ILE A 685 -28.99 3.27 -4.54
CA ILE A 685 -28.06 3.89 -5.49
C ILE A 685 -27.18 4.89 -4.74
N LEU A 686 -27.81 5.88 -4.10
CA LEU A 686 -27.17 6.95 -3.35
C LEU A 686 -27.16 6.60 -1.85
N LEU A 687 -26.28 5.67 -1.44
CA LEU A 687 -26.16 5.27 -0.04
C LEU A 687 -25.99 6.47 0.89
N PRO A 688 -26.51 6.43 2.13
CA PRO A 688 -26.18 7.44 3.13
C PRO A 688 -24.67 7.44 3.45
N GLY A 689 -24.14 8.60 3.84
CA GLY A 689 -22.72 8.82 4.12
C GLY A 689 -22.11 9.98 3.34
N TYR A 690 -20.78 10.04 3.30
CA TYR A 690 -20.02 11.16 2.77
C TYR A 690 -19.45 10.89 1.37
N TYR A 691 -19.60 11.88 0.50
CA TYR A 691 -19.21 11.84 -0.90
C TYR A 691 -18.28 12.99 -1.26
N TYR A 692 -17.40 12.72 -2.22
CA TYR A 692 -16.77 13.72 -3.05
C TYR A 692 -17.73 14.17 -4.15
N LEU A 693 -17.98 15.48 -4.24
CA LEU A 693 -18.57 16.12 -5.41
C LEU A 693 -17.47 16.60 -6.34
N PHE A 694 -17.42 16.03 -7.54
CA PHE A 694 -16.56 16.48 -8.62
C PHE A 694 -17.37 17.15 -9.72
N VAL A 695 -16.83 18.25 -10.25
CA VAL A 695 -17.25 18.81 -11.53
C VAL A 695 -16.10 18.66 -12.51
N SER A 696 -16.35 18.03 -13.65
CA SER A 696 -15.33 17.83 -14.69
C SER A 696 -15.62 18.70 -15.90
N THR A 697 -14.56 19.20 -16.56
CA THR A 697 -14.68 19.85 -17.87
C THR A 697 -15.29 18.88 -18.90
N PRO A 698 -15.80 19.35 -20.04
CA PRO A 698 -16.22 18.47 -21.13
C PRO A 698 -15.14 17.48 -21.58
N GLN A 699 -13.86 17.87 -21.49
CA GLN A 699 -12.69 17.06 -21.81
C GLN A 699 -12.33 16.05 -20.70
N GLY A 700 -12.94 16.16 -19.52
CA GLY A 700 -12.82 15.19 -18.44
C GLY A 700 -11.92 15.59 -17.27
N THR A 701 -11.32 16.79 -17.27
CA THR A 701 -10.47 17.26 -16.15
C THR A 701 -11.33 17.61 -14.93
N PRO A 702 -11.18 16.93 -13.79
CA PRO A 702 -12.00 17.14 -12.60
C PRO A 702 -11.52 18.29 -11.72
N SER A 703 -12.47 18.91 -11.01
CA SER A 703 -12.21 19.82 -9.91
C SER A 703 -11.47 19.12 -8.75
N ILE A 704 -11.01 19.91 -7.78
CA ILE A 704 -10.90 19.40 -6.41
C ILE A 704 -12.33 19.14 -5.91
N ALA A 705 -12.52 18.06 -5.16
CA ALA A 705 -13.81 17.68 -4.62
C ALA A 705 -14.32 18.73 -3.62
N LYS A 706 -15.65 18.77 -3.45
CA LYS A 706 -16.28 19.28 -2.23
C LYS A 706 -17.03 18.17 -1.53
N THR A 707 -17.07 18.21 -0.20
CA THR A 707 -17.77 17.23 0.60
C THR A 707 -19.28 17.40 0.47
N VAL A 708 -20.00 16.30 0.29
CA VAL A 708 -21.47 16.24 0.37
C VAL A 708 -21.85 15.10 1.32
N HIS A 709 -22.66 15.41 2.32
CA HIS A 709 -23.19 14.44 3.27
C HIS A 709 -24.63 14.07 2.90
N VAL A 710 -24.85 12.79 2.59
CA VAL A 710 -26.18 12.24 2.29
C VAL A 710 -26.74 11.56 3.55
N ILE A 711 -27.94 11.96 3.97
CA ILE A 711 -28.66 11.44 5.14
C ILE A 711 -30.00 10.82 4.74
N LEU A 712 -30.56 9.94 5.59
CA LEU A 712 -31.83 9.24 5.39
C LEU A 712 -33.06 10.16 5.47
#